data_AF-A0A8H6VU72-F1
#
_entry.id   AF-A0A8H6VU72-F1
#
_cell.length_a   1.000
_cell.length_b   1.000
_cell.length_c   1.000
_cell.angle_alpha   90.00
_cell.angle_beta   90.00
_cell.angle_gamma   90.00
#
_symmetry.space_group_name_H-M   'P 1'
#
loop_
_entity.id
_entity.type
_entity.pdbx_description
1 polymer ?
#
loop_
_entity_poly.entity_id
_entity_poly.type
_entity_poly.pdbx_seq_one_letter_code
_entity_poly.pdbx_strand_id
1 'polypeptide(L)'
;MTAPNSVDFASILQALQPLVTFAQNLQPQNTSTSSPTASLLPTQSNSAPPVATRYARSSLPTAPQGYPNTAGTSFAGIGFNSLVRNGIGPNSSIPRFPSTRSRPGSAALSSANDRRLSAAEAHGPTASSSQLPIRRARRGPARHAPSTTSNPQAAAVLSVRRHSEITLSATDVAIRHVVFTPTSSANLAVPQTLWNEFLEFGTAHGLILETVVSQDITLGDMTPDIINWLEAGPGRWKLGSSSTEITRYLRTRLPSLQHLRLLNKGTARGDGSIMLGRVTIDSMLSVSQMLTERASEFAKHGICLRDNRLHIFWVIANNNVSCVASVDNGPKRRHSACIPALQHALFCSETSLGVAEDWEGPAECESGGETDDEFEIDDILMRDDDDLAATPTPRPRRNAAGESASVESSNLPSNSAAVNSTTTAIRPLHPLSVSFQLRGQGAVFADYTPPAGTAAMREVHFAPDLAVAATKAASDGNVPAELIVEGETNADMAQDLIRVIKDCYEDGHFDMVLTSDRTFRRIKIDPRTGEKKKVADGMGVEREVVYAAFQFFTQEHAGQFLLHRADDFCSIATIPNRAIVSEARKASMAAFGCVTALMLVHQMAPSPLISGLILLPACRFDMRCFTRAFLEKNHPELALDIMRVKEAGHLGDISDRQIHFSVFHHDIQVAQFNERAEPQHEALLSAMVLAGIIGGQQTDGPEAIAWYTGLNSLCSNGFSVLELLRSAPGGVYSFLETVYGTIIRDPSDFMEAVSVNGLPRLAAQALSGLDNVVQAMVMRKVISEFLARTGIPNLDEFDAIRGSLSPQIQFDDADGIAFRSRLAAWAITGSPHLPSRNELSQMKISFILPTEPIYLACVRNTDFHYEAGNILFRACFRSAYIPYGFLVKLCAKTYPTLDEAGNAVAPFTLEEAIDNWLFLQFINAIGGHSIA
;
A
#
# COMPACT_ATOMS: atom_id res chain seq x y z
N MET A 1 15.04 -34.03 -6.48
CA MET A 1 14.85 -32.66 -6.97
C MET A 1 16.24 -32.10 -7.27
N THR A 2 16.61 -32.00 -8.54
CA THR A 2 17.87 -31.42 -9.00
C THR A 2 17.78 -29.90 -8.88
N ALA A 3 18.76 -29.28 -8.21
CA ALA A 3 18.86 -27.83 -8.07
C ALA A 3 18.80 -27.14 -9.46
N PRO A 4 18.08 -26.01 -9.62
CA PRO A 4 18.10 -25.27 -10.87
C PRO A 4 19.51 -24.70 -11.09
N ASN A 5 19.98 -24.80 -12.33
CA ASN A 5 21.29 -24.35 -12.79
C ASN A 5 21.61 -22.93 -12.25
N SER A 6 22.64 -22.81 -11.41
CA SER A 6 23.19 -21.53 -10.97
C SER A 6 23.81 -20.82 -12.18
N VAL A 7 23.07 -19.92 -12.82
CA VAL A 7 23.65 -18.96 -13.75
C VAL A 7 24.53 -18.02 -12.92
N ASP A 8 25.83 -17.99 -13.20
CA ASP A 8 26.81 -17.12 -12.54
C ASP A 8 26.45 -15.64 -12.76
N PHE A 9 26.62 -14.79 -11.74
CA PHE A 9 26.42 -13.34 -11.84
C PHE A 9 27.30 -12.74 -12.94
N ALA A 10 28.52 -13.26 -13.11
CA ALA A 10 29.39 -12.89 -14.21
C ALA A 10 28.74 -13.13 -15.59
N SER A 11 27.91 -14.16 -15.74
CA SER A 11 27.16 -14.43 -16.97
C SER A 11 26.00 -13.44 -17.18
N ILE A 12 25.40 -12.92 -16.11
CA ILE A 12 24.40 -11.84 -16.18
C ILE A 12 25.08 -10.54 -16.61
N LEU A 13 26.22 -10.20 -16.01
CA LEU A 13 26.99 -9.02 -16.39
C LEU A 13 27.44 -9.09 -17.85
N GLN A 14 27.82 -10.28 -18.30
CA GLN A 14 28.13 -10.53 -19.71
C GLN A 14 26.88 -10.39 -20.60
N ALA A 15 25.69 -10.77 -20.13
CA ALA A 15 24.42 -10.53 -20.82
C ALA A 15 23.98 -9.06 -20.81
N LEU A 16 24.43 -8.26 -19.83
CA LEU A 16 24.24 -6.82 -19.76
C LEU A 16 25.30 -6.04 -20.57
N GLN A 17 26.40 -6.68 -20.96
CA GLN A 17 27.50 -6.03 -21.70
C GLN A 17 27.07 -5.40 -23.06
N PRO A 18 26.17 -6.02 -23.86
CA PRO A 18 25.59 -5.37 -25.03
C PRO A 18 24.80 -4.08 -24.71
N LEU A 19 24.24 -3.95 -23.51
CA LEU A 19 23.53 -2.74 -23.07
C LEU A 19 24.47 -1.57 -22.83
N VAL A 20 25.62 -1.86 -22.22
CA VAL A 20 26.67 -0.87 -22.02
C VAL A 20 27.12 -0.31 -23.38
N THR A 21 27.30 -1.19 -24.38
CA THR A 21 27.63 -0.78 -25.74
C THR A 21 26.52 0.01 -26.42
N PHE A 22 25.24 -0.36 -26.25
CA PHE A 22 24.12 0.38 -26.82
C PHE A 22 23.96 1.78 -26.20
N ALA A 23 24.06 1.91 -24.88
CA ALA A 23 23.95 3.20 -24.21
C ALA A 23 25.12 4.13 -24.54
N GLN A 24 26.33 3.59 -24.71
CA GLN A 24 27.48 4.35 -25.22
C GLN A 24 27.24 4.87 -26.65
N ASN A 25 26.47 4.15 -27.47
CA ASN A 25 26.11 4.56 -28.84
C ASN A 25 24.95 5.56 -28.90
N LEU A 26 24.16 5.71 -27.84
CA LEU A 26 23.09 6.72 -27.73
C LEU A 26 23.58 8.08 -27.24
N GLN A 27 24.80 8.17 -26.69
CA GLN A 27 25.39 9.47 -26.39
C GLN A 27 25.72 10.20 -27.70
N PRO A 28 25.34 11.49 -27.84
CA PRO A 28 25.65 12.26 -29.04
C PRO A 28 27.16 12.33 -29.25
N GLN A 29 27.65 11.62 -30.27
CA GLN A 29 29.06 11.67 -30.64
C GLN A 29 29.40 13.08 -31.13
N ASN A 30 30.17 13.82 -30.33
CA ASN A 30 30.96 14.93 -30.83
C ASN A 30 32.03 14.37 -31.76
N THR A 31 31.76 14.39 -33.06
CA THR A 31 32.66 13.90 -34.10
C THR A 31 33.88 14.82 -34.22
N SER A 32 35.04 14.38 -33.71
CA SER A 32 36.34 14.83 -34.23
C SER A 32 36.93 13.72 -35.09
N THR A 33 37.01 14.00 -36.39
CA THR A 33 37.58 13.16 -37.44
C THR A 33 39.09 12.97 -37.30
N SER A 34 39.56 11.73 -37.38
CA SER A 34 40.80 11.40 -38.08
C SER A 34 40.77 9.95 -38.58
N SER A 35 41.26 9.75 -39.80
CA SER A 35 41.36 8.46 -40.50
C SER A 35 42.85 8.25 -40.92
N PRO A 36 43.24 7.19 -41.64
CA PRO A 36 43.83 5.99 -41.05
C PRO A 36 45.22 5.66 -41.65
N THR A 37 45.94 4.70 -41.05
CA THR A 37 47.08 4.05 -41.73
C THR A 37 47.16 2.55 -41.39
N ALA A 38 47.19 1.74 -42.45
CA ALA A 38 47.52 0.30 -42.47
C ALA A 38 49.04 0.11 -42.18
N SER A 39 49.67 -1.06 -41.94
CA SER A 39 49.49 -2.49 -42.22
C SER A 39 50.60 -3.23 -41.39
N LEU A 40 50.49 -4.50 -40.95
CA LEU A 40 51.01 -5.72 -41.60
C LEU A 40 51.03 -6.89 -40.57
N LEU A 41 50.68 -8.09 -41.04
CA LEU A 41 51.01 -9.44 -40.49
C LEU A 41 52.17 -10.01 -41.37
N PRO A 42 52.75 -11.23 -41.16
CA PRO A 42 52.53 -12.26 -40.12
C PRO A 42 53.82 -12.91 -39.55
N THR A 43 53.70 -13.82 -38.56
CA THR A 43 54.33 -15.17 -38.61
C THR A 43 53.91 -16.11 -37.47
N GLN A 44 53.80 -17.39 -37.82
CA GLN A 44 53.42 -18.55 -36.99
C GLN A 44 54.60 -19.11 -36.18
N SER A 45 54.34 -19.81 -35.06
CA SER A 45 54.93 -21.17 -34.83
C SER A 45 54.34 -21.92 -33.63
N ASN A 46 54.09 -23.20 -33.87
CA ASN A 46 53.73 -24.33 -33.02
C ASN A 46 54.44 -24.45 -31.65
N SER A 47 53.75 -25.04 -30.66
CA SER A 47 54.09 -26.37 -30.09
C SER A 47 53.16 -26.77 -28.94
N ALA A 48 52.84 -28.07 -28.88
CA ALA A 48 52.23 -28.81 -27.77
C ALA A 48 53.26 -29.86 -27.26
N PRO A 49 52.89 -30.85 -26.41
CA PRO A 49 52.68 -30.85 -24.96
C PRO A 49 53.71 -31.76 -24.22
N PRO A 50 53.55 -32.06 -22.92
CA PRO A 50 53.38 -33.47 -22.49
C PRO A 50 52.39 -33.62 -21.30
N VAL A 51 51.54 -34.64 -21.15
CA VAL A 51 51.67 -36.10 -20.87
C VAL A 51 52.20 -36.49 -19.46
N ALA A 52 51.23 -36.82 -18.59
CA ALA A 52 51.06 -37.96 -17.67
C ALA A 52 52.17 -38.50 -16.71
N THR A 53 51.79 -38.70 -15.43
CA THR A 53 51.91 -39.95 -14.61
C THR A 53 51.23 -39.76 -13.23
N ARG A 54 50.12 -40.46 -12.88
CA ARG A 54 49.98 -41.67 -12.02
C ARG A 54 50.74 -41.66 -10.67
N TYR A 55 50.02 -41.79 -9.53
CA TYR A 55 49.94 -43.02 -8.68
C TYR A 55 49.06 -42.86 -7.40
N ALA A 56 48.37 -43.97 -7.04
CA ALA A 56 47.83 -44.50 -5.74
C ALA A 56 47.07 -43.59 -4.74
N ARG A 57 45.85 -43.90 -4.22
CA ARG A 57 45.24 -45.04 -3.45
C ARG A 57 45.54 -45.06 -1.92
N SER A 58 44.44 -45.17 -1.14
CA SER A 58 44.31 -45.81 0.21
C SER A 58 44.83 -44.98 1.41
N SER A 59 44.19 -44.83 2.59
CA SER A 59 43.14 -45.58 3.30
C SER A 59 42.70 -44.83 4.60
N LEU A 60 41.48 -45.13 5.08
CA LEU A 60 41.01 -45.10 6.50
C LEU A 60 42.03 -45.72 7.49
N PRO A 61 42.07 -45.40 8.81
CA PRO A 61 41.10 -45.86 9.83
C PRO A 61 40.81 -44.86 11.01
N THR A 62 39.62 -44.83 11.61
CA THR A 62 39.11 -45.52 12.83
C THR A 62 39.54 -44.93 14.20
N ALA A 63 38.55 -44.84 15.10
CA ALA A 63 38.51 -44.30 16.47
C ALA A 63 39.57 -44.82 17.48
N PRO A 64 39.63 -44.22 18.69
CA PRO A 64 39.21 -44.99 19.86
C PRO A 64 38.42 -44.24 20.95
N GLN A 65 37.70 -45.04 21.75
CA GLN A 65 37.01 -44.73 23.01
C GLN A 65 37.98 -44.41 24.17
N GLY A 66 37.48 -43.74 25.20
CA GLY A 66 38.04 -43.81 26.56
C GLY A 66 37.56 -42.74 27.55
N TYR A 67 36.69 -43.14 28.48
CA TYR A 67 36.34 -42.46 29.75
C TYR A 67 37.57 -42.22 30.67
N PRO A 68 37.55 -41.28 31.65
CA PRO A 68 37.01 -41.58 32.99
C PRO A 68 36.30 -40.42 33.74
N ASN A 69 35.81 -40.81 34.93
CA ASN A 69 34.84 -40.25 35.87
C ASN A 69 35.26 -39.04 36.77
N THR A 70 34.21 -38.42 37.32
CA THR A 70 34.03 -37.88 38.71
C THR A 70 34.74 -36.61 39.21
N ALA A 71 33.93 -35.56 39.46
CA ALA A 71 33.79 -34.74 40.69
C ALA A 71 32.72 -33.66 40.35
N GLY A 72 31.65 -33.35 41.08
CA GLY A 72 31.40 -33.34 42.52
C GLY A 72 31.47 -31.90 43.03
N THR A 73 30.36 -31.14 43.07
CA THR A 73 30.19 -29.93 43.92
C THR A 73 28.73 -29.46 44.01
N SER A 74 28.10 -29.86 45.11
CA SER A 74 27.24 -29.10 46.04
C SER A 74 26.37 -27.92 45.60
N PHE A 75 25.07 -28.13 45.84
CA PHE A 75 24.02 -27.18 46.24
C PHE A 75 24.44 -26.20 47.36
N ALA A 76 23.96 -24.95 47.27
CA ALA A 76 23.67 -24.11 48.42
C ALA A 76 22.44 -23.24 48.13
N GLY A 77 21.33 -23.58 48.77
CA GLY A 77 20.17 -22.70 48.90
C GLY A 77 20.36 -21.75 50.08
N ILE A 78 19.80 -20.54 49.98
CA ILE A 78 19.59 -19.67 51.14
C ILE A 78 18.18 -19.09 51.03
N GLY A 79 17.39 -19.39 52.05
CA GLY A 79 15.99 -19.00 52.18
C GLY A 79 15.77 -17.59 52.74
N PHE A 80 14.50 -17.23 52.71
CA PHE A 80 13.90 -16.09 53.39
C PHE A 80 14.07 -16.14 54.91
N ASN A 81 14.26 -14.98 55.54
CA ASN A 81 13.53 -14.63 56.76
C ASN A 81 13.46 -13.12 57.02
N SER A 82 12.26 -12.71 57.42
CA SER A 82 11.85 -11.39 57.92
C SER A 82 12.38 -11.08 59.32
N LEU A 83 12.43 -9.79 59.70
CA LEU A 83 12.01 -9.16 60.98
C LEU A 83 12.55 -7.71 61.01
N VAL A 84 11.71 -6.66 60.96
CA VAL A 84 11.09 -5.91 62.09
C VAL A 84 12.00 -4.87 62.79
N ARG A 85 11.51 -3.61 62.74
CA ARG A 85 11.59 -2.46 63.68
C ARG A 85 12.78 -1.47 63.70
N ASN A 86 12.36 -0.20 63.48
CA ASN A 86 12.60 1.05 64.22
C ASN A 86 14.00 1.69 64.29
N GLY A 87 14.12 2.86 63.63
CA GLY A 87 14.17 4.13 64.35
C GLY A 87 15.49 4.92 64.40
N ILE A 88 15.34 6.24 64.12
CA ILE A 88 16.17 7.39 64.58
C ILE A 88 17.41 7.72 63.72
N GLY A 89 17.40 8.92 63.09
CA GLY A 89 18.56 9.56 62.43
C GLY A 89 19.50 10.27 63.43
N PRO A 90 20.27 11.32 63.09
CA PRO A 90 20.65 11.90 61.78
C PRO A 90 22.19 12.03 61.60
N ASN A 91 22.60 12.75 60.54
CA ASN A 91 23.97 13.24 60.20
C ASN A 91 24.87 12.31 59.36
N SER A 92 25.12 12.70 58.10
CA SER A 92 26.36 13.40 57.72
C SER A 92 26.54 13.50 56.18
N SER A 93 26.86 14.72 55.75
CA SER A 93 27.71 15.09 54.59
C SER A 93 27.54 14.37 53.25
N ILE A 94 26.81 15.01 52.33
CA ILE A 94 26.91 14.80 50.88
C ILE A 94 27.85 15.88 50.30
N PRO A 95 28.90 15.52 49.53
CA PRO A 95 29.73 16.48 48.82
C PRO A 95 29.05 16.94 47.51
N ARG A 96 29.08 18.26 47.29
CA ARG A 96 28.73 18.94 46.03
C ARG A 96 29.84 18.77 45.00
N PHE A 97 29.45 18.49 43.75
CA PHE A 97 30.21 18.78 42.51
C PHE A 97 29.21 18.86 41.32
N PRO A 98 29.59 19.45 40.17
CA PRO A 98 29.08 20.76 39.77
C PRO A 98 28.15 20.74 38.55
N SER A 99 27.43 21.85 38.41
CA SER A 99 26.67 22.28 37.24
C SER A 99 27.48 22.23 35.94
N THR A 100 26.94 21.53 34.93
CA THR A 100 27.25 21.75 33.50
C THR A 100 25.91 21.88 32.77
N ARG A 101 25.56 23.09 32.34
CA ARG A 101 25.87 23.77 31.08
C ARG A 101 24.76 23.52 30.05
N SER A 102 24.13 24.63 29.70
CA SER A 102 23.08 24.85 28.71
C SER A 102 23.34 24.16 27.37
N ARG A 103 22.30 23.51 26.85
CA ARG A 103 22.17 23.08 25.44
C ARG A 103 22.04 24.32 24.53
N PRO A 104 22.87 24.48 23.49
CA PRO A 104 22.54 25.30 22.33
C PRO A 104 22.06 24.38 21.21
N GLY A 105 20.86 24.59 20.68
CA GLY A 105 20.32 23.66 19.68
C GLY A 105 19.09 24.17 18.97
N SER A 106 19.21 25.29 18.25
CA SER A 106 18.22 25.71 17.25
C SER A 106 18.87 26.42 16.04
N ALA A 107 20.08 26.96 16.18
CA ALA A 107 20.76 27.68 15.10
C ALA A 107 21.64 26.81 14.17
N ALA A 108 21.96 25.56 14.56
CA ALA A 108 22.86 24.70 13.78
C ALA A 108 22.18 23.99 12.60
N LEU A 109 20.87 23.78 12.63
CA LEU A 109 20.10 23.12 11.56
C LEU A 109 19.87 24.01 10.33
N SER A 110 19.80 25.34 10.50
CA SER A 110 19.69 26.29 9.36
C SER A 110 20.98 26.33 8.52
N SER A 111 22.14 26.26 9.18
CA SER A 111 23.47 26.32 8.57
C SER A 111 23.77 25.16 7.61
N ALA A 112 23.20 23.98 7.85
CA ALA A 112 23.40 22.80 7.00
C ALA A 112 22.60 22.87 5.69
N ASN A 113 21.40 23.48 5.71
CA ASN A 113 20.58 23.70 4.50
C ASN A 113 21.10 24.87 3.66
N ASP A 114 21.61 25.95 4.29
CA ASP A 114 22.23 27.07 3.57
C ASP A 114 23.53 26.65 2.87
N ARG A 115 24.29 25.69 3.43
CA ARG A 115 25.46 25.08 2.78
C ARG A 115 25.10 24.16 1.60
N ARG A 116 23.95 23.48 1.63
CA ARG A 116 23.46 22.67 0.50
C ARG A 116 22.99 23.53 -0.68
N LEU A 117 22.37 24.69 -0.40
CA LEU A 117 21.97 25.66 -1.44
C LEU A 117 23.17 26.44 -2.01
N SER A 118 24.12 26.86 -1.15
CA SER A 118 25.32 27.59 -1.59
C SER A 118 26.31 26.72 -2.40
N ALA A 119 26.34 25.41 -2.15
CA ALA A 119 27.14 24.46 -2.94
C ALA A 119 26.52 24.15 -4.31
N ALA A 120 25.20 24.31 -4.47
CA ALA A 120 24.50 24.14 -5.74
C ALA A 120 24.64 25.37 -6.67
N GLU A 121 24.81 26.57 -6.11
CA GLU A 121 24.99 27.80 -6.90
C GLU A 121 26.44 28.02 -7.40
N ALA A 122 27.44 27.34 -6.82
CA ALA A 122 28.85 27.59 -7.11
C ALA A 122 29.42 26.86 -8.35
N HIS A 123 28.65 25.98 -9.01
CA HIS A 123 29.13 25.14 -10.13
C HIS A 123 28.28 25.23 -11.41
N GLY A 124 27.86 26.44 -11.80
CA GLY A 124 27.34 26.72 -13.13
C GLY A 124 28.43 27.31 -14.04
N PRO A 125 28.72 26.74 -15.23
CA PRO A 125 29.53 27.42 -16.23
C PRO A 125 28.71 28.55 -16.86
N THR A 126 29.22 29.78 -16.78
CA THR A 126 28.75 30.95 -17.52
C THR A 126 28.97 30.73 -19.02
N ALA A 127 27.91 30.36 -19.76
CA ALA A 127 27.93 30.33 -21.21
C ALA A 127 27.53 31.70 -21.78
N SER A 128 28.46 32.27 -22.53
CA SER A 128 28.37 33.54 -23.23
C SER A 128 27.39 33.48 -24.41
N SER A 129 26.71 34.60 -24.62
CA SER A 129 25.87 34.87 -25.78
C SER A 129 26.66 34.71 -27.08
N SER A 130 26.19 33.87 -28.00
CA SER A 130 26.56 33.96 -29.41
C SER A 130 25.36 33.65 -30.31
N GLN A 131 25.33 34.40 -31.40
CA GLN A 131 24.18 34.66 -32.26
C GLN A 131 23.72 33.44 -33.06
N LEU A 132 22.40 33.30 -33.21
CA LEU A 132 21.74 32.32 -34.07
C LEU A 132 22.02 32.59 -35.57
N PRO A 133 22.42 31.60 -36.38
CA PRO A 133 22.27 31.66 -37.82
C PRO A 133 20.97 30.98 -38.25
N ILE A 134 20.12 31.77 -38.92
CA ILE A 134 18.93 31.33 -39.65
C ILE A 134 19.33 30.26 -40.68
N ARG A 135 18.80 29.03 -40.57
CA ARG A 135 18.93 27.99 -41.61
C ARG A 135 17.57 27.61 -42.21
N ARG A 136 17.47 27.87 -43.51
CA ARG A 136 16.37 27.49 -44.40
C ARG A 136 16.26 25.97 -44.54
N ALA A 137 15.05 25.44 -44.37
CA ALA A 137 14.72 24.04 -44.62
C ALA A 137 14.83 23.69 -46.12
N ARG A 138 15.70 22.73 -46.47
CA ARG A 138 15.67 22.02 -47.76
C ARG A 138 14.88 20.72 -47.58
N ARG A 139 13.82 20.54 -48.38
CA ARG A 139 13.07 19.28 -48.48
C ARG A 139 13.93 18.23 -49.21
N GLY A 140 14.16 17.09 -48.57
CA GLY A 140 14.72 15.87 -49.20
C GLY A 140 13.64 15.06 -49.94
N PRO A 141 14.02 14.14 -50.85
CA PRO A 141 13.09 13.46 -51.73
C PRO A 141 12.34 12.32 -51.03
N ALA A 142 11.07 12.15 -51.40
CA ALA A 142 10.16 11.13 -50.88
C ALA A 142 10.66 9.71 -51.20
N ARG A 143 10.71 8.83 -50.19
CA ARG A 143 10.90 7.40 -50.37
C ARG A 143 9.53 6.73 -50.59
N HIS A 144 9.41 5.95 -51.66
CA HIS A 144 8.24 5.14 -51.95
C HIS A 144 8.07 4.01 -50.92
N ALA A 145 6.84 3.80 -50.46
CA ALA A 145 6.45 2.62 -49.69
C ALA A 145 6.35 1.37 -50.60
N PRO A 146 6.63 0.16 -50.11
CA PRO A 146 6.50 -1.06 -50.89
C PRO A 146 5.03 -1.38 -51.15
N SER A 147 4.73 -1.69 -52.41
CA SER A 147 3.42 -2.09 -52.92
C SER A 147 3.00 -3.46 -52.36
N THR A 148 1.88 -3.51 -51.64
CA THR A 148 1.15 -4.76 -51.36
C THR A 148 0.19 -5.04 -52.51
N THR A 149 0.39 -6.18 -53.16
CA THR A 149 -0.41 -6.68 -54.29
C THR A 149 -1.74 -7.28 -53.83
N SER A 150 -2.84 -6.70 -54.33
CA SER A 150 -4.06 -7.30 -54.94
C SER A 150 -4.73 -8.54 -54.31
N ASN A 151 -6.04 -8.72 -54.20
CA ASN A 151 -7.27 -7.96 -54.46
C ASN A 151 -8.42 -8.77 -53.79
N PRO A 152 -9.60 -8.19 -53.47
CA PRO A 152 -10.69 -8.87 -52.79
C PRO A 152 -11.66 -9.53 -53.79
N GLN A 153 -12.14 -10.75 -53.49
CA GLN A 153 -13.35 -11.28 -54.11
C GLN A 153 -14.56 -11.09 -53.19
N ALA A 154 -15.47 -10.27 -53.71
CA ALA A 154 -16.92 -10.16 -53.54
C ALA A 154 -17.63 -10.95 -52.42
N ALA A 155 -18.34 -10.17 -51.60
CA ALA A 155 -19.73 -10.38 -51.16
C ALA A 155 -20.11 -11.80 -50.69
N ALA A 156 -19.75 -12.12 -49.45
CA ALA A 156 -20.47 -13.10 -48.66
C ALA A 156 -21.38 -12.37 -47.66
N VAL A 157 -22.68 -12.51 -47.89
CA VAL A 157 -23.76 -12.14 -46.96
C VAL A 157 -23.42 -12.68 -45.56
N LEU A 158 -23.54 -11.80 -44.56
CA LEU A 158 -23.35 -12.07 -43.13
C LEU A 158 -24.11 -13.34 -42.69
N SER A 159 -23.43 -14.49 -42.67
CA SER A 159 -23.86 -15.63 -41.86
C SER A 159 -23.16 -15.52 -40.51
N VAL A 160 -23.85 -14.92 -39.55
CA VAL A 160 -23.46 -14.85 -38.13
C VAL A 160 -23.20 -16.27 -37.61
N ARG A 161 -21.93 -16.64 -37.41
CA ARG A 161 -21.58 -17.84 -36.66
C ARG A 161 -21.78 -17.55 -35.17
N ARG A 162 -22.77 -18.22 -34.60
CA ARG A 162 -23.26 -18.08 -33.21
C ARG A 162 -22.19 -18.50 -32.20
N HIS A 163 -21.87 -17.61 -31.27
CA HIS A 163 -21.65 -18.01 -29.88
C HIS A 163 -23.02 -18.15 -29.22
N SER A 164 -23.26 -19.31 -28.60
CA SER A 164 -24.34 -19.56 -27.62
C SER A 164 -24.25 -18.50 -26.52
N GLU A 165 -25.25 -17.66 -26.24
CA GLU A 165 -26.54 -17.99 -25.64
C GLU A 165 -27.61 -16.87 -25.83
N ILE A 166 -27.56 -16.06 -26.88
CA ILE A 166 -28.61 -15.06 -27.15
C ILE A 166 -29.17 -15.26 -28.57
N THR A 167 -30.44 -15.67 -28.67
CA THR A 167 -31.21 -15.72 -29.92
C THR A 167 -31.51 -14.29 -30.40
N LEU A 168 -30.54 -13.67 -31.08
CA LEU A 168 -30.73 -12.38 -31.75
C LEU A 168 -31.69 -12.56 -32.94
N SER A 169 -32.64 -11.64 -33.11
CA SER A 169 -33.50 -11.62 -34.30
C SER A 169 -32.67 -11.19 -35.53
N ALA A 170 -33.15 -11.47 -36.75
CA ALA A 170 -32.44 -11.11 -37.98
C ALA A 170 -32.22 -9.59 -38.15
N THR A 171 -32.88 -8.77 -37.34
CA THR A 171 -32.84 -7.31 -37.34
C THR A 171 -32.04 -6.72 -36.18
N ASP A 172 -31.52 -7.52 -35.25
CA ASP A 172 -30.79 -7.00 -34.09
C ASP A 172 -29.28 -6.98 -34.32
N VAL A 173 -28.61 -5.97 -33.80
CA VAL A 173 -27.16 -5.80 -33.85
C VAL A 173 -26.63 -5.57 -32.45
N ALA A 174 -25.60 -6.32 -32.08
CA ALA A 174 -24.85 -6.08 -30.85
C ALA A 174 -23.89 -4.90 -31.09
N ILE A 175 -24.02 -3.85 -30.27
CA ILE A 175 -23.27 -2.61 -30.37
C ILE A 175 -22.41 -2.44 -29.12
N ARG A 176 -21.18 -1.99 -29.32
CA ARG A 176 -20.27 -1.55 -28.26
C ARG A 176 -20.05 -0.05 -28.39
N HIS A 177 -20.62 0.72 -27.49
CA HIS A 177 -20.43 2.15 -27.37
C HIS A 177 -19.10 2.43 -26.68
N VAL A 178 -18.25 3.19 -27.34
CA VAL A 178 -16.92 3.56 -26.86
C VAL A 178 -16.89 5.07 -26.62
N VAL A 179 -16.80 5.49 -25.36
CA VAL A 179 -16.86 6.90 -24.98
C VAL A 179 -15.45 7.43 -24.63
N PHE A 180 -15.07 8.53 -25.29
CA PHE A 180 -13.87 9.30 -25.00
C PHE A 180 -14.22 10.51 -24.14
N THR A 181 -13.35 10.85 -23.20
CA THR A 181 -13.45 12.09 -22.42
C THR A 181 -13.16 13.31 -23.29
N PRO A 182 -13.55 14.52 -22.85
CA PRO A 182 -13.35 15.74 -23.62
C PRO A 182 -11.87 15.95 -23.93
N THR A 183 -11.61 16.44 -25.14
CA THR A 183 -10.26 16.89 -25.55
C THR A 183 -10.29 18.33 -26.03
N SER A 184 -9.15 19.02 -25.96
CA SER A 184 -9.00 20.32 -26.63
C SER A 184 -8.93 20.18 -28.15
N SER A 185 -8.64 18.97 -28.64
CA SER A 185 -8.49 18.67 -30.07
C SER A 185 -9.81 18.42 -30.80
N ALA A 186 -9.85 18.83 -32.07
CA ALA A 186 -10.94 18.47 -32.98
C ALA A 186 -10.89 16.99 -33.43
N ASN A 187 -9.70 16.37 -33.33
CA ASN A 187 -9.44 15.01 -33.80
C ASN A 187 -8.75 14.17 -32.71
N LEU A 188 -9.03 12.88 -32.67
CA LEU A 188 -8.44 11.91 -31.74
C LEU A 188 -7.64 10.88 -32.53
N ALA A 189 -6.39 10.63 -32.14
CA ALA A 189 -5.59 9.54 -32.70
C ALA A 189 -5.57 8.38 -31.69
N VAL A 190 -6.15 7.24 -32.07
CA VAL A 190 -6.22 6.07 -31.18
C VAL A 190 -5.28 4.99 -31.69
N PRO A 191 -4.21 4.64 -30.96
CA PRO A 191 -3.30 3.56 -31.34
C PRO A 191 -4.04 2.23 -31.40
N GLN A 192 -4.08 1.58 -32.57
CA GLN A 192 -4.78 0.30 -32.72
C GLN A 192 -4.14 -0.80 -31.86
N THR A 193 -2.86 -0.67 -31.53
CA THR A 193 -2.10 -1.62 -30.70
C THR A 193 -2.48 -1.57 -29.22
N LEU A 194 -3.05 -0.48 -28.74
CA LEU A 194 -3.47 -0.31 -27.33
C LEU A 194 -4.98 -0.50 -27.15
N TRP A 195 -5.64 -1.10 -28.15
CA TRP A 195 -7.10 -1.15 -28.20
C TRP A 195 -7.69 -1.99 -27.06
N ASN A 196 -7.05 -3.09 -26.69
CA ASN A 196 -7.54 -3.97 -25.63
C ASN A 196 -7.37 -3.32 -24.25
N GLU A 197 -6.22 -2.70 -24.02
CA GLU A 197 -5.92 -1.94 -22.80
C GLU A 197 -6.87 -0.76 -22.64
N PHE A 198 -7.22 -0.09 -23.75
CA PHE A 198 -8.23 0.95 -23.76
C PHE A 198 -9.63 0.40 -23.41
N LEU A 199 -10.01 -0.76 -23.94
CA LEU A 199 -11.30 -1.39 -23.61
C LEU A 199 -11.38 -1.79 -22.13
N GLU A 200 -10.30 -2.35 -21.58
CA GLU A 200 -10.20 -2.68 -20.15
C GLU A 200 -10.31 -1.42 -19.29
N PHE A 201 -9.54 -0.38 -19.61
CA PHE A 201 -9.61 0.92 -18.95
C PHE A 201 -11.02 1.51 -19.02
N GLY A 202 -11.62 1.54 -20.21
CA GLY A 202 -12.94 2.10 -20.40
C GLY A 202 -14.03 1.29 -19.68
N THR A 203 -13.91 -0.02 -19.61
CA THR A 203 -14.83 -0.87 -18.84
C THR A 203 -14.73 -0.57 -17.35
N ALA A 204 -13.51 -0.47 -16.82
CA ALA A 204 -13.27 -0.14 -15.41
C ALA A 204 -13.85 1.23 -15.00
N HIS A 205 -13.86 2.20 -15.91
CA HIS A 205 -14.33 3.57 -15.65
C HIS A 205 -15.75 3.85 -16.15
N GLY A 206 -16.48 2.84 -16.62
CA GLY A 206 -17.83 3.02 -17.15
C GLY A 206 -17.88 3.94 -18.37
N LEU A 207 -16.96 3.76 -19.30
CA LEU A 207 -16.89 4.43 -20.62
C LEU A 207 -17.19 3.47 -21.79
N ILE A 208 -17.32 2.17 -21.52
CA ILE A 208 -17.74 1.14 -22.49
C ILE A 208 -19.11 0.58 -22.12
N LEU A 209 -20.07 0.72 -23.03
CA LEU A 209 -21.43 0.18 -22.89
C LEU A 209 -21.70 -0.82 -24.02
N GLU A 210 -22.23 -1.99 -23.68
CA GLU A 210 -22.65 -3.00 -24.65
C GLU A 210 -24.19 -3.09 -24.69
N THR A 211 -24.77 -2.93 -25.88
CA THR A 211 -26.22 -2.97 -26.10
C THR A 211 -26.56 -3.90 -27.26
N VAL A 212 -27.81 -4.33 -27.30
CA VAL A 212 -28.39 -5.03 -28.46
C VAL A 212 -29.58 -4.21 -28.90
N VAL A 213 -29.56 -3.74 -30.14
CA VAL A 213 -30.59 -2.85 -30.68
C VAL A 213 -31.03 -3.25 -32.08
N SER A 214 -32.24 -2.84 -32.46
CA SER A 214 -32.73 -2.98 -33.83
C SER A 214 -31.86 -2.17 -34.80
N GLN A 215 -31.61 -2.70 -36.00
CA GLN A 215 -30.92 -2.01 -37.08
C GLN A 215 -31.59 -0.68 -37.48
N ASP A 216 -32.89 -0.53 -37.23
CA ASP A 216 -33.62 0.69 -37.58
C ASP A 216 -33.55 1.78 -36.49
N ILE A 217 -32.94 1.50 -35.34
CA ILE A 217 -32.75 2.52 -34.29
C ILE A 217 -31.83 3.63 -34.80
N THR A 218 -32.19 4.87 -34.48
CA THR A 218 -31.36 6.04 -34.82
C THR A 218 -30.35 6.33 -33.72
N LEU A 219 -29.21 6.94 -34.07
CA LEU A 219 -28.26 7.43 -33.07
C LEU A 219 -28.89 8.47 -32.13
N GLY A 220 -29.86 9.25 -32.63
CA GLY A 220 -30.63 10.18 -31.81
C GLY A 220 -31.40 9.49 -30.71
N ASP A 221 -32.04 8.36 -31.01
CA ASP A 221 -32.80 7.56 -30.05
C ASP A 221 -31.90 6.85 -29.03
N MET A 222 -30.70 6.44 -29.42
CA MET A 222 -29.75 5.76 -28.52
C MET A 222 -29.06 6.71 -27.53
N THR A 223 -28.93 8.00 -27.88
CA THR A 223 -28.10 8.92 -27.09
C THR A 223 -28.59 9.14 -25.65
N PRO A 224 -29.90 9.34 -25.39
CA PRO A 224 -30.42 9.43 -24.03
C PRO A 224 -30.07 8.22 -23.16
N ASP A 225 -30.13 7.01 -23.73
CA ASP A 225 -29.81 5.77 -23.00
C ASP A 225 -28.31 5.71 -22.63
N ILE A 226 -27.43 6.17 -23.52
CA ILE A 226 -25.99 6.23 -23.26
C ILE A 226 -25.67 7.28 -22.19
N ILE A 227 -26.32 8.45 -22.23
CA ILE A 227 -26.15 9.51 -21.22
C ILE A 227 -26.62 8.99 -19.85
N ASN A 228 -27.83 8.43 -19.79
CA ASN A 228 -28.38 7.85 -18.56
C ASN A 228 -27.45 6.75 -18.02
N TRP A 229 -26.86 5.95 -18.90
CA TRP A 229 -25.89 4.92 -18.50
C TRP A 229 -24.58 5.53 -17.99
N LEU A 230 -24.04 6.58 -18.60
CA LEU A 230 -22.83 7.26 -18.12
C LEU A 230 -23.05 7.86 -16.72
N GLU A 231 -24.22 8.47 -16.50
CA GLU A 231 -24.60 9.10 -15.23
C GLU A 231 -24.91 8.08 -14.12
N ALA A 232 -25.60 6.99 -14.46
CA ALA A 232 -25.96 5.94 -13.50
C ALA A 232 -24.88 4.86 -13.33
N GLY A 233 -23.94 4.77 -14.27
CA GLY A 233 -22.97 3.70 -14.38
C GLY A 233 -21.83 3.75 -13.35
N PRO A 234 -20.84 2.84 -13.48
CA PRO A 234 -19.74 2.70 -12.53
C PRO A 234 -18.96 4.00 -12.28
N GLY A 235 -18.74 4.79 -13.34
CA GLY A 235 -18.04 6.07 -13.28
C GLY A 235 -18.89 7.26 -12.85
N ARG A 236 -20.23 7.13 -12.76
CA ARG A 236 -21.18 8.21 -12.41
C ARG A 236 -20.79 9.57 -13.00
N TRP A 237 -20.69 9.62 -14.32
CA TRP A 237 -20.18 10.76 -15.05
C TRP A 237 -21.17 11.94 -14.96
N LYS A 238 -20.74 13.07 -14.39
CA LYS A 238 -21.46 14.34 -14.46
C LYS A 238 -21.05 15.04 -15.76
N LEU A 239 -21.92 15.00 -16.74
CA LEU A 239 -21.81 15.72 -18.00
C LEU A 239 -22.41 17.11 -17.75
N GLY A 240 -21.59 18.12 -17.41
CA GLY A 240 -22.02 19.41 -16.82
C GLY A 240 -23.40 19.94 -17.28
N SER A 241 -24.16 20.47 -16.32
CA SER A 241 -25.59 20.83 -16.36
C SER A 241 -26.19 20.94 -17.76
N SER A 242 -27.01 19.97 -18.14
CA SER A 242 -28.12 20.30 -19.04
C SER A 242 -28.99 21.28 -18.27
N SER A 243 -28.96 22.58 -18.60
CA SER A 243 -30.07 23.46 -18.22
C SER A 243 -31.32 22.77 -18.75
N THR A 244 -32.14 22.24 -17.84
CA THR A 244 -33.36 21.49 -18.13
C THR A 244 -34.36 22.30 -18.97
N GLU A 245 -34.12 23.59 -19.16
CA GLU A 245 -34.87 24.47 -20.05
C GLU A 245 -34.56 24.33 -21.56
N ILE A 246 -33.44 23.73 -21.97
CA ILE A 246 -33.05 23.68 -23.40
C ILE A 246 -33.37 22.33 -24.08
N THR A 247 -33.79 21.31 -23.33
CA THR A 247 -33.99 19.95 -23.87
C THR A 247 -35.25 19.80 -24.72
N ARG A 248 -36.18 20.76 -24.73
CA ARG A 248 -37.41 20.67 -25.54
C ARG A 248 -37.28 21.24 -26.95
N TYR A 249 -36.32 22.12 -27.22
CA TYR A 249 -36.21 22.83 -28.50
C TYR A 249 -35.10 22.34 -29.43
N LEU A 250 -34.16 21.50 -28.97
CA LEU A 250 -33.03 21.05 -29.79
C LEU A 250 -32.95 19.51 -29.89
N ARG A 251 -33.93 18.88 -30.55
CA ARG A 251 -33.79 17.49 -31.06
C ARG A 251 -32.65 17.30 -32.09
N THR A 252 -31.95 18.38 -32.45
CA THR A 252 -30.91 18.40 -33.49
C THR A 252 -29.50 18.63 -32.95
N ARG A 253 -29.31 18.92 -31.66
CA ARG A 253 -27.98 19.05 -31.05
C ARG A 253 -28.02 18.59 -29.60
N LEU A 254 -27.56 17.37 -29.37
CA LEU A 254 -27.30 16.87 -28.02
C LEU A 254 -26.01 17.57 -27.52
N PRO A 255 -26.08 18.45 -26.51
CA PRO A 255 -24.94 19.31 -26.14
C PRO A 255 -23.87 18.56 -25.34
N SER A 256 -24.17 17.37 -24.80
CA SER A 256 -23.29 16.62 -23.89
C SER A 256 -22.49 15.52 -24.57
N LEU A 257 -22.97 14.91 -25.66
CA LEU A 257 -22.30 13.80 -26.35
C LEU A 257 -22.25 14.05 -27.87
N GLN A 258 -21.07 13.87 -28.46
CA GLN A 258 -20.84 13.98 -29.90
C GLN A 258 -20.39 12.65 -30.49
N HIS A 259 -20.77 12.39 -31.74
CA HIS A 259 -20.32 11.20 -32.46
C HIS A 259 -18.96 11.45 -33.11
N LEU A 260 -18.13 10.42 -33.11
CA LEU A 260 -16.82 10.44 -33.74
C LEU A 260 -16.86 9.65 -35.06
N ARG A 261 -16.45 10.29 -36.16
CA ARG A 261 -16.27 9.64 -37.45
C ARG A 261 -14.83 9.18 -37.63
N LEU A 262 -14.61 8.13 -38.41
CA LEU A 262 -13.30 7.71 -38.88
C LEU A 262 -12.76 8.71 -39.90
N LEU A 263 -11.71 9.42 -39.54
CA LEU A 263 -10.92 10.19 -40.49
C LEU A 263 -10.05 9.24 -41.31
N ASN A 264 -9.75 9.63 -42.55
CA ASN A 264 -9.00 8.81 -43.52
C ASN A 264 -9.64 7.42 -43.77
N LYS A 265 -10.97 7.29 -43.67
CA LYS A 265 -11.69 6.02 -43.86
C LYS A 265 -11.10 4.89 -42.99
N GLY A 266 -10.61 5.23 -41.79
CA GLY A 266 -9.99 4.29 -40.86
C GLY A 266 -8.77 3.55 -41.43
N THR A 267 -7.99 4.12 -42.36
CA THR A 267 -6.67 3.56 -42.65
C THR A 267 -5.72 3.94 -41.53
N ALA A 268 -5.07 2.95 -40.91
CA ALA A 268 -4.06 3.20 -39.90
C ALA A 268 -2.95 4.10 -40.48
N ARG A 269 -2.49 5.08 -39.71
CA ARG A 269 -1.32 5.90 -40.07
C ARG A 269 -0.06 5.03 -39.99
N GLY A 270 1.09 5.59 -40.40
CA GLY A 270 2.39 4.89 -40.34
C GLY A 270 2.79 4.41 -38.93
N ASP A 271 2.16 4.96 -37.89
CA ASP A 271 2.30 4.58 -36.48
C ASP A 271 1.26 3.55 -35.99
N GLY A 272 0.36 3.09 -36.85
CA GLY A 272 -0.71 2.15 -36.49
C GLY A 272 -1.93 2.79 -35.82
N SER A 273 -2.02 4.12 -35.72
CA SER A 273 -3.17 4.81 -35.13
C SER A 273 -4.32 5.02 -36.11
N ILE A 274 -5.56 4.97 -35.61
CA ILE A 274 -6.76 5.40 -36.33
C ILE A 274 -7.10 6.84 -35.92
N MET A 275 -7.44 7.67 -36.89
CA MET A 275 -7.86 9.04 -36.64
C MET A 275 -9.39 9.08 -36.54
N LEU A 276 -9.90 9.71 -35.50
CA LEU A 276 -11.30 9.97 -35.26
C LEU A 276 -11.51 11.49 -35.28
N GLY A 277 -12.62 11.95 -35.82
CA GLY A 277 -12.96 13.37 -35.91
C GLY A 277 -14.36 13.62 -35.38
N ARG A 278 -14.54 14.74 -34.68
CA ARG A 278 -15.85 15.12 -34.14
C ARG A 278 -16.81 15.48 -35.26
N VAL A 279 -18.04 14.96 -35.18
CA VAL A 279 -19.12 15.28 -36.12
C VAL A 279 -20.40 15.54 -35.34
N THR A 280 -21.16 16.53 -35.80
CA THR A 280 -22.50 16.77 -35.27
C THR A 280 -23.38 15.56 -35.59
N ILE A 281 -23.98 14.98 -34.55
CA ILE A 281 -24.86 13.81 -34.68
C ILE A 281 -26.00 14.18 -35.63
N ASP A 282 -26.11 13.50 -36.76
CA ASP A 282 -27.37 13.44 -37.50
C ASP A 282 -28.28 12.50 -36.72
N SER A 283 -29.25 13.07 -36.01
CA SER A 283 -30.16 12.30 -35.16
C SER A 283 -31.01 11.31 -35.94
N MET A 284 -31.07 11.42 -37.28
CA MET A 284 -31.80 10.51 -38.15
C MET A 284 -30.94 9.35 -38.69
N LEU A 285 -29.63 9.33 -38.42
CA LEU A 285 -28.73 8.27 -38.89
C LEU A 285 -29.04 6.96 -38.15
N SER A 286 -29.52 5.96 -38.89
CA SER A 286 -29.81 4.63 -38.33
C SER A 286 -28.59 3.70 -38.30
N VAL A 287 -28.62 2.69 -37.43
CA VAL A 287 -27.59 1.63 -37.38
C VAL A 287 -27.49 0.90 -38.73
N SER A 288 -28.61 0.66 -39.40
CA SER A 288 -28.66 0.08 -40.74
C SER A 288 -27.92 0.95 -41.75
N GLN A 289 -28.11 2.26 -41.72
CA GLN A 289 -27.41 3.20 -42.58
C GLN A 289 -25.90 3.23 -42.30
N MET A 290 -25.48 3.18 -41.02
CA MET A 290 -24.07 3.06 -40.64
C MET A 290 -23.41 1.79 -41.17
N LEU A 291 -24.15 0.68 -41.23
CA LEU A 291 -23.65 -0.60 -41.73
C LEU A 291 -23.55 -0.66 -43.26
N THR A 292 -24.22 0.25 -44.00
CA THR A 292 -24.11 0.27 -45.46
C THR A 292 -22.77 0.82 -45.95
N GLU A 293 -22.18 0.21 -46.99
CA GLU A 293 -20.85 0.55 -47.52
C GLU A 293 -20.66 2.01 -47.95
N ARG A 294 -21.77 2.75 -48.18
CA ARG A 294 -21.73 4.19 -48.48
C ARG A 294 -21.37 5.05 -47.26
N ALA A 295 -21.43 4.51 -46.06
CA ALA A 295 -21.08 5.18 -44.80
C ALA A 295 -19.62 4.94 -44.35
N SER A 296 -18.67 4.86 -45.29
CA SER A 296 -17.24 4.60 -45.00
C SER A 296 -16.56 5.58 -44.03
N GLU A 297 -17.22 6.71 -43.72
CA GLU A 297 -16.78 7.68 -42.72
C GLU A 297 -17.13 7.26 -41.29
N PHE A 298 -18.13 6.39 -41.09
CA PHE A 298 -18.60 6.01 -39.75
C PHE A 298 -18.30 4.55 -39.42
N ALA A 299 -18.32 3.66 -40.42
CA ALA A 299 -18.01 2.26 -40.23
C ALA A 299 -16.98 1.78 -41.26
N LYS A 300 -15.89 1.19 -40.77
CA LYS A 300 -14.96 0.40 -41.60
C LYS A 300 -14.89 -1.02 -41.06
N HIS A 301 -15.06 -1.98 -41.96
CA HIS A 301 -14.90 -3.39 -41.65
C HIS A 301 -13.49 -3.67 -41.07
N GLY A 302 -13.42 -4.36 -39.92
CA GLY A 302 -12.18 -4.63 -39.17
C GLY A 302 -11.81 -3.61 -38.07
N ILE A 303 -12.39 -2.41 -38.10
CA ILE A 303 -12.23 -1.41 -37.03
C ILE A 303 -13.51 -1.33 -36.22
N CYS A 304 -14.63 -1.06 -36.89
CA CYS A 304 -15.92 -0.93 -36.25
C CYS A 304 -16.61 -2.28 -36.06
N LEU A 305 -16.22 -3.32 -36.79
CA LEU A 305 -16.76 -4.66 -36.57
C LEU A 305 -15.67 -5.53 -35.96
N ARG A 306 -15.76 -5.78 -34.66
CA ARG A 306 -14.85 -6.63 -33.88
C ARG A 306 -15.66 -7.47 -32.91
N ASP A 307 -15.23 -8.70 -32.65
CA ASP A 307 -15.90 -9.62 -31.72
C ASP A 307 -17.40 -9.79 -32.02
N ASN A 308 -17.76 -9.78 -33.30
CA ASN A 308 -19.16 -9.79 -33.78
C ASN A 308 -20.03 -8.62 -33.25
N ARG A 309 -19.42 -7.48 -32.93
CA ARG A 309 -20.08 -6.28 -32.41
C ARG A 309 -19.72 -5.06 -33.25
N LEU A 310 -20.68 -4.15 -33.41
CA LEU A 310 -20.46 -2.85 -34.02
C LEU A 310 -19.97 -1.86 -32.96
N HIS A 311 -18.76 -1.35 -33.10
CA HIS A 311 -18.18 -0.33 -32.25
C HIS A 311 -18.59 1.06 -32.76
N ILE A 312 -19.23 1.83 -31.90
CA ILE A 312 -19.63 3.23 -32.17
C ILE A 312 -18.87 4.14 -31.22
N PHE A 313 -18.19 5.14 -31.76
CA PHE A 313 -17.30 6.03 -31.02
C PHE A 313 -18.00 7.34 -30.67
N TRP A 314 -17.88 7.73 -29.40
CA TRP A 314 -18.51 8.92 -28.82
C TRP A 314 -17.46 9.76 -28.12
N VAL A 315 -17.65 11.06 -28.05
CA VAL A 315 -16.86 11.96 -27.20
C VAL A 315 -17.79 12.84 -26.38
N ILE A 316 -17.44 13.08 -25.12
CA ILE A 316 -18.18 14.03 -24.30
C ILE A 316 -17.82 15.45 -24.76
N ALA A 317 -18.85 16.24 -25.07
CA ALA A 317 -18.69 17.51 -25.77
C ALA A 317 -18.33 18.70 -24.85
N ASN A 318 -18.70 18.62 -23.58
CA ASN A 318 -18.41 19.66 -22.58
C ASN A 318 -17.04 19.42 -21.96
N ASN A 319 -16.21 20.45 -21.77
CA ASN A 319 -14.91 20.30 -21.11
C ASN A 319 -15.02 20.14 -19.58
N ASN A 320 -16.16 20.52 -18.99
CA ASN A 320 -16.40 20.41 -17.55
C ASN A 320 -17.03 19.06 -17.19
N VAL A 321 -16.30 17.99 -17.48
CA VAL A 321 -16.72 16.63 -17.14
C VAL A 321 -16.06 16.21 -15.84
N SER A 322 -16.82 15.57 -14.98
CA SER A 322 -16.26 14.90 -13.81
C SER A 322 -16.86 13.52 -13.69
N CYS A 323 -16.05 12.52 -13.38
CA CYS A 323 -16.57 11.21 -13.01
C CYS A 323 -16.44 11.02 -11.52
N VAL A 324 -17.41 10.32 -10.93
CA VAL A 324 -17.29 9.83 -9.57
C VAL A 324 -16.96 8.35 -9.66
N ALA A 325 -15.69 8.08 -9.96
CA ALA A 325 -15.16 6.74 -10.04
C ALA A 325 -14.51 6.35 -8.72
N SER A 326 -14.53 5.05 -8.47
CA SER A 326 -13.69 4.45 -7.46
C SER A 326 -12.46 3.92 -8.19
N VAL A 327 -11.31 4.56 -7.99
CA VAL A 327 -10.04 3.98 -8.45
C VAL A 327 -9.68 2.89 -7.44
N ASP A 328 -9.50 1.67 -7.94
CA ASP A 328 -9.10 0.50 -7.15
C ASP A 328 -10.03 0.13 -5.98
N ASN A 329 -11.34 0.41 -6.10
CA ASN A 329 -12.36 0.16 -5.07
C ASN A 329 -12.28 1.06 -3.81
N GLY A 330 -11.53 2.17 -3.88
CA GLY A 330 -11.53 3.23 -2.86
C GLY A 330 -12.85 4.03 -2.77
N PRO A 331 -12.96 4.99 -1.83
CA PRO A 331 -14.12 5.88 -1.77
C PRO A 331 -14.32 6.59 -3.11
N LYS A 332 -15.57 6.70 -3.51
CA LYS A 332 -16.00 7.34 -4.75
C LYS A 332 -15.57 8.81 -4.74
N ARG A 333 -14.46 9.13 -5.41
CA ARG A 333 -13.91 10.49 -5.50
C ARG A 333 -14.34 11.13 -6.80
N ARG A 334 -14.55 12.45 -6.77
CA ARG A 334 -14.80 13.23 -7.97
C ARG A 334 -13.47 13.45 -8.69
N HIS A 335 -13.38 12.95 -9.91
CA HIS A 335 -12.23 13.08 -10.81
C HIS A 335 -12.65 13.96 -11.98
N SER A 336 -12.42 15.27 -11.83
CA SER A 336 -12.69 16.28 -12.87
C SER A 336 -11.61 16.29 -13.96
N ALA A 337 -10.33 16.22 -13.58
CA ALA A 337 -9.22 16.33 -14.52
C ALA A 337 -8.43 15.02 -14.72
N CYS A 338 -8.20 14.24 -13.65
CA CYS A 338 -7.19 13.19 -13.70
C CYS A 338 -7.58 11.97 -14.54
N ILE A 339 -8.83 11.50 -14.52
CA ILE A 339 -9.27 10.36 -15.36
C ILE A 339 -9.33 10.76 -16.85
N PRO A 340 -9.92 11.92 -17.21
CA PRO A 340 -9.82 12.43 -18.58
C PRO A 340 -8.39 12.62 -19.08
N ALA A 341 -7.51 13.22 -18.25
CA ALA A 341 -6.11 13.40 -18.59
C ALA A 341 -5.38 12.07 -18.75
N LEU A 342 -5.67 11.08 -17.90
CA LEU A 342 -5.09 9.75 -17.97
C LEU A 342 -5.54 8.99 -19.23
N GLN A 343 -6.84 9.04 -19.57
CA GLN A 343 -7.34 8.44 -20.81
C GLN A 343 -6.64 9.06 -22.03
N HIS A 344 -6.48 10.39 -22.01
CA HIS A 344 -5.80 11.10 -23.09
C HIS A 344 -4.31 10.73 -23.18
N ALA A 345 -3.59 10.79 -22.07
CA ALA A 345 -2.16 10.50 -22.02
C ALA A 345 -1.82 9.07 -22.44
N LEU A 346 -2.66 8.10 -22.07
CA LEU A 346 -2.42 6.69 -22.39
C LEU A 346 -2.87 6.29 -23.80
N PHE A 347 -3.95 6.88 -24.30
CA PHE A 347 -4.65 6.33 -25.47
C PHE A 347 -4.93 7.34 -26.59
N CYS A 348 -4.64 8.63 -26.40
CA CYS A 348 -4.87 9.69 -27.38
C CYS A 348 -3.59 10.51 -27.60
N SER A 349 -2.78 10.12 -28.58
CA SER A 349 -1.55 10.86 -28.91
C SER A 349 -1.77 11.79 -30.11
N GLU A 350 -1.94 13.09 -29.91
CA GLU A 350 -1.86 14.04 -31.04
C GLU A 350 -0.41 14.23 -31.54
N THR A 351 0.59 13.84 -30.76
CA THR A 351 2.00 14.10 -31.07
C THR A 351 2.54 13.15 -32.15
N SER A 352 2.32 13.55 -33.39
CA SER A 352 3.42 13.54 -34.35
C SER A 352 4.54 14.47 -33.87
N LEU A 353 5.44 13.96 -33.02
CA LEU A 353 6.88 14.26 -32.95
C LEU A 353 7.41 15.73 -32.94
N GLY A 354 6.61 16.78 -32.70
CA GLY A 354 7.09 18.14 -32.99
C GLY A 354 6.82 19.30 -32.02
N VAL A 355 5.82 19.24 -31.14
CA VAL A 355 5.45 20.42 -30.31
C VAL A 355 4.93 19.94 -28.96
N ALA A 356 5.81 19.86 -27.96
CA ALA A 356 5.45 19.50 -26.58
C ALA A 356 6.14 20.44 -25.57
N GLU A 357 6.38 21.70 -25.95
CA GLU A 357 7.06 22.68 -25.09
C GLU A 357 6.09 23.50 -24.21
N ASP A 358 4.78 23.47 -24.44
CA ASP A 358 3.81 24.32 -23.72
C ASP A 358 2.70 23.57 -22.97
N TRP A 359 2.82 22.25 -22.75
CA TRP A 359 1.85 21.53 -21.91
C TRP A 359 2.24 21.64 -20.44
N GLU A 360 1.65 22.59 -19.73
CA GLU A 360 1.58 22.56 -18.27
C GLU A 360 0.80 21.29 -17.87
N GLY A 361 1.40 20.47 -16.98
CA GLY A 361 0.82 19.20 -16.55
C GLY A 361 -0.61 19.32 -16.01
N PRO A 362 -1.30 18.19 -15.77
CA PRO A 362 -2.67 18.25 -15.29
C PRO A 362 -2.66 18.99 -13.96
N ALA A 363 -3.39 20.12 -13.90
CA ALA A 363 -3.59 20.86 -12.66
C ALA A 363 -4.05 19.88 -11.57
N GLU A 364 -3.39 19.97 -10.43
CA GLU A 364 -3.65 19.19 -9.22
C GLU A 364 -5.17 19.14 -8.96
N CYS A 365 -5.71 18.00 -8.53
CA CYS A 365 -7.10 17.93 -8.10
C CYS A 365 -7.30 18.87 -6.90
N GLU A 366 -7.69 20.12 -7.16
CA GLU A 366 -8.18 21.04 -6.16
C GLU A 366 -9.46 20.45 -5.55
N SER A 367 -9.32 19.82 -4.38
CA SER A 367 -10.43 19.65 -3.45
C SER A 367 -10.61 20.96 -2.68
N GLY A 368 -10.98 22.03 -3.40
CA GLY A 368 -11.54 23.22 -2.78
C GLY A 368 -12.93 22.87 -2.28
N GLY A 369 -13.10 22.80 -0.96
CA GLY A 369 -14.41 22.78 -0.34
C GLY A 369 -15.04 24.16 -0.46
N GLU A 370 -15.56 24.49 -1.63
CA GLU A 370 -16.60 25.51 -1.76
C GLU A 370 -17.92 24.76 -1.89
N THR A 371 -18.73 24.86 -0.84
CA THR A 371 -20.14 24.50 -0.86
C THR A 371 -20.86 25.48 -1.79
N ASP A 372 -21.38 24.96 -2.91
CA ASP A 372 -22.37 25.64 -3.77
C ASP A 372 -23.66 25.88 -2.95
N ASP A 373 -23.74 27.00 -2.22
CA ASP A 373 -25.00 27.61 -1.81
C ASP A 373 -25.33 28.72 -2.83
N GLU A 374 -26.13 28.39 -3.83
CA GLU A 374 -26.79 29.36 -4.71
C GLU A 374 -27.80 30.18 -3.87
N PHE A 375 -27.45 31.42 -3.49
CA PHE A 375 -28.41 32.37 -2.93
C PHE A 375 -29.02 33.23 -4.05
N GLU A 376 -30.33 33.06 -4.25
CA GLU A 376 -31.21 34.08 -4.84
C GLU A 376 -31.08 35.38 -4.03
N ILE A 377 -30.64 36.46 -4.66
CA ILE A 377 -30.67 37.81 -4.09
C ILE A 377 -31.85 38.54 -4.72
N ASP A 378 -32.96 38.57 -3.99
CA ASP A 378 -33.98 39.61 -4.10
C ASP A 378 -33.65 40.78 -3.15
N ASP A 379 -33.99 41.98 -3.61
CA ASP A 379 -33.87 43.29 -2.98
C ASP A 379 -34.06 43.35 -1.45
N ILE A 380 -33.22 44.13 -0.75
CA ILE A 380 -33.59 45.18 0.25
C ILE A 380 -32.33 45.93 0.76
N LEU A 381 -32.16 47.14 0.22
CA LEU A 381 -31.85 48.44 0.88
C LEU A 381 -30.81 48.56 2.01
N MET A 382 -29.76 49.35 1.70
CA MET A 382 -29.30 50.56 2.40
C MET A 382 -29.21 50.55 3.95
N ARG A 383 -27.98 50.61 4.48
CA ARG A 383 -27.58 51.64 5.46
C ARG A 383 -26.08 51.66 5.76
N ASP A 384 -25.59 52.89 5.83
CA ASP A 384 -24.23 53.32 6.09
C ASP A 384 -23.80 53.25 7.58
N ASP A 385 -22.47 53.30 7.73
CA ASP A 385 -21.65 53.98 8.75
C ASP A 385 -21.45 53.46 10.20
N ASP A 386 -20.14 53.46 10.51
CA ASP A 386 -19.45 53.89 11.73
C ASP A 386 -19.25 52.98 12.97
N ASP A 387 -17.93 52.81 13.24
CA ASP A 387 -17.21 53.02 14.50
C ASP A 387 -17.07 51.96 15.62
N LEU A 388 -15.77 51.75 15.94
CA LEU A 388 -15.10 51.65 17.25
C LEU A 388 -15.22 50.40 18.15
N ALA A 389 -14.04 49.77 18.29
CA ALA A 389 -13.38 49.27 19.51
C ALA A 389 -13.98 48.09 20.32
N ALA A 390 -13.18 47.03 20.54
CA ALA A 390 -12.86 46.52 21.89
C ALA A 390 -11.92 45.28 21.89
N THR A 391 -11.05 45.28 22.89
CA THR A 391 -10.15 44.23 23.41
C THR A 391 -10.80 42.87 23.74
N PRO A 392 -10.03 41.77 23.77
CA PRO A 392 -10.55 40.41 23.97
C PRO A 392 -10.78 40.05 25.44
N THR A 393 -11.97 39.50 25.73
CA THR A 393 -12.34 38.88 27.01
C THR A 393 -11.88 37.40 27.11
N PRO A 394 -11.40 36.94 28.27
CA PRO A 394 -11.01 35.55 28.51
C PRO A 394 -12.21 34.64 28.88
N ARG A 395 -12.08 33.36 28.49
CA ARG A 395 -13.02 32.26 28.74
C ARG A 395 -13.26 31.99 30.24
N PRO A 396 -14.49 31.63 30.66
CA PRO A 396 -14.77 31.29 32.06
C PRO A 396 -14.43 29.83 32.39
N ARG A 397 -13.78 29.64 33.54
CA ARG A 397 -13.64 28.38 34.29
C ARG A 397 -15.01 27.93 34.80
N ARG A 398 -15.35 26.64 34.63
CA ARG A 398 -16.52 26.02 35.26
C ARG A 398 -16.09 25.26 36.51
N ASN A 399 -16.56 25.74 37.66
CA ASN A 399 -16.39 25.10 38.96
C ASN A 399 -17.38 23.94 39.12
N ALA A 400 -16.88 22.86 39.74
CA ALA A 400 -17.66 21.80 40.33
C ALA A 400 -18.02 22.16 41.79
N ALA A 401 -19.25 21.88 42.22
CA ALA A 401 -19.60 21.44 43.58
C ALA A 401 -21.14 21.33 43.76
N GLY A 402 -21.54 20.21 44.40
CA GLY A 402 -22.74 20.06 45.24
C GLY A 402 -24.09 19.97 44.50
N GLU A 403 -25.10 19.26 44.97
CA GLU A 403 -25.32 18.54 46.22
C GLU A 403 -26.65 17.76 46.09
N SER A 404 -26.78 16.73 46.90
CA SER A 404 -27.91 15.82 47.03
C SER A 404 -29.22 16.50 47.44
N ALA A 405 -30.37 16.07 46.90
CA ALA A 405 -31.66 16.16 47.57
C ALA A 405 -32.64 15.09 47.08
N SER A 406 -33.38 14.54 48.03
CA SER A 406 -34.30 13.41 47.99
C SER A 406 -35.78 13.82 47.94
N VAL A 407 -36.66 12.86 47.63
CA VAL A 407 -38.14 12.85 47.87
C VAL A 407 -38.91 13.66 46.79
N GLU A 408 -39.99 13.22 46.13
CA GLU A 408 -41.21 12.55 46.61
C GLU A 408 -42.04 11.94 45.47
N SER A 409 -42.83 10.92 45.80
CA SER A 409 -43.83 10.25 44.98
C SER A 409 -45.06 11.11 44.67
N SER A 410 -45.63 11.01 43.47
CA SER A 410 -47.08 11.17 43.27
C SER A 410 -47.60 10.32 42.11
N ASN A 411 -48.80 9.78 42.32
CA ASN A 411 -49.52 8.81 41.50
C ASN A 411 -50.71 9.49 40.77
N LEU A 412 -51.17 8.85 39.67
CA LEU A 412 -52.51 8.91 38.99
C LEU A 412 -52.72 9.97 37.86
N PRO A 413 -53.71 9.79 36.94
CA PRO A 413 -53.72 8.80 35.85
C PRO A 413 -54.22 9.33 34.48
N SER A 414 -54.18 8.44 33.47
CA SER A 414 -55.11 8.25 32.33
C SER A 414 -55.08 9.16 31.07
N ASN A 415 -54.85 8.44 29.95
CA ASN A 415 -55.47 8.49 28.62
C ASN A 415 -55.23 9.70 27.70
N SER A 416 -54.58 9.47 26.55
CA SER A 416 -55.28 9.24 25.26
C SER A 416 -54.33 9.17 24.05
N ALA A 417 -54.68 8.27 23.14
CA ALA A 417 -54.52 8.29 21.68
C ALA A 417 -53.12 8.10 21.05
N ALA A 418 -53.06 7.03 20.26
CA ALA A 418 -51.96 6.56 19.45
C ALA A 418 -51.64 7.49 18.26
N VAL A 419 -50.34 7.68 18.02
CA VAL A 419 -49.78 7.90 16.68
C VAL A 419 -48.54 7.02 16.58
N ASN A 420 -48.60 6.03 15.68
CA ASN A 420 -47.50 5.11 15.38
C ASN A 420 -46.39 5.88 14.65
N SER A 421 -45.34 6.24 15.38
CA SER A 421 -44.03 6.54 14.82
C SER A 421 -43.04 5.56 15.45
N THR A 422 -42.54 4.64 14.64
CA THR A 422 -41.49 3.68 14.99
C THR A 422 -40.16 4.44 15.10
N THR A 423 -40.05 5.30 16.11
CA THR A 423 -38.79 5.91 16.50
C THR A 423 -38.10 4.87 17.38
N THR A 424 -37.15 4.13 16.81
CA THR A 424 -36.21 3.31 17.56
C THR A 424 -35.44 4.25 18.47
N ALA A 425 -35.93 4.43 19.70
CA ALA A 425 -35.21 5.18 20.71
C ALA A 425 -33.86 4.47 20.92
N ILE A 426 -32.79 5.12 20.48
CA ILE A 426 -31.41 4.71 20.74
C ILE A 426 -31.29 4.65 22.26
N ARG A 427 -31.31 3.43 22.80
CA ARG A 427 -30.98 3.17 24.20
C ARG A 427 -29.58 3.74 24.41
N PRO A 428 -29.32 4.55 25.45
CA PRO A 428 -27.94 4.87 25.80
C PRO A 428 -27.20 3.54 25.94
N LEU A 429 -26.18 3.35 25.11
CA LEU A 429 -25.27 2.22 25.20
C LEU A 429 -24.61 2.34 26.58
N HIS A 430 -25.20 1.69 27.58
CA HIS A 430 -24.45 1.35 28.78
C HIS A 430 -23.18 0.65 28.29
N PRO A 431 -21.98 1.02 28.79
CA PRO A 431 -20.74 0.37 28.39
C PRO A 431 -20.99 -1.12 28.52
N LEU A 432 -21.02 -1.81 27.38
CA LEU A 432 -21.32 -3.22 27.33
C LEU A 432 -20.37 -3.87 28.32
N SER A 433 -20.90 -4.35 29.43
CA SER A 433 -20.16 -5.22 30.34
C SER A 433 -19.98 -6.52 29.56
N VAL A 434 -19.03 -6.52 28.61
CA VAL A 434 -18.57 -7.72 27.95
C VAL A 434 -18.10 -8.60 29.09
N SER A 435 -18.87 -9.64 29.41
CA SER A 435 -18.48 -10.56 30.46
C SER A 435 -17.25 -11.30 29.96
N PHE A 436 -16.07 -10.89 30.42
CA PHE A 436 -14.77 -11.53 30.16
C PHE A 436 -14.63 -12.87 30.90
N GLN A 437 -15.70 -13.66 30.92
CA GLN A 437 -15.69 -14.99 31.51
C GLN A 437 -15.11 -15.97 30.50
N LEU A 438 -13.99 -16.60 30.86
CA LEU A 438 -13.41 -17.71 30.10
C LEU A 438 -14.43 -18.84 29.96
N ARG A 439 -14.71 -19.22 28.72
CA ARG A 439 -15.62 -20.33 28.38
C ARG A 439 -14.81 -21.54 27.95
N GLY A 440 -15.42 -22.73 28.06
CA GLY A 440 -14.79 -23.98 27.61
C GLY A 440 -13.61 -24.43 28.46
N GLN A 441 -13.53 -24.00 29.73
CA GLN A 441 -12.54 -24.54 30.67
C GLN A 441 -12.77 -26.05 30.84
N GLY A 442 -11.70 -26.83 30.68
CA GLY A 442 -11.74 -28.28 30.80
C GLY A 442 -12.15 -29.05 29.54
N ALA A 443 -12.06 -28.40 28.37
CA ALA A 443 -12.36 -29.00 27.08
C ALA A 443 -11.24 -28.72 26.06
N VAL A 444 -9.97 -28.82 26.48
CA VAL A 444 -8.83 -28.59 25.58
C VAL A 444 -8.82 -29.63 24.48
N PHE A 445 -8.81 -29.16 23.22
CA PHE A 445 -8.95 -29.97 22.01
C PHE A 445 -10.32 -30.61 21.79
N ALA A 446 -11.36 -30.17 22.49
CA ALA A 446 -12.72 -30.50 22.07
C ALA A 446 -13.05 -29.86 20.72
N ASP A 447 -14.00 -30.43 20.01
CA ASP A 447 -14.49 -29.87 18.75
C ASP A 447 -14.97 -28.43 18.97
N TYR A 448 -14.45 -27.53 18.15
CA TYR A 448 -14.77 -26.11 18.20
C TYR A 448 -15.34 -25.68 16.86
N THR A 449 -16.57 -25.16 16.91
CA THR A 449 -17.14 -24.43 15.77
C THR A 449 -16.98 -22.94 16.08
N PRO A 450 -16.16 -22.20 15.30
CA PRO A 450 -16.00 -20.78 15.53
C PRO A 450 -17.35 -20.05 15.39
N PRO A 451 -17.64 -19.07 16.25
CA PRO A 451 -18.86 -18.28 16.14
C PRO A 451 -18.86 -17.57 14.79
N ALA A 452 -19.89 -17.82 13.99
CA ALA A 452 -20.08 -17.12 12.73
C ALA A 452 -20.29 -15.62 12.98
N GLY A 453 -19.57 -14.79 12.23
CA GLY A 453 -19.87 -13.38 12.12
C GLY A 453 -21.20 -13.11 11.41
N THR A 454 -21.70 -11.88 11.50
CA THR A 454 -22.97 -11.48 10.87
C THR A 454 -22.85 -11.44 9.35
N ALA A 455 -23.97 -11.64 8.64
CA ALA A 455 -23.98 -11.61 7.18
C ALA A 455 -23.52 -10.26 6.61
N ALA A 456 -23.92 -9.16 7.24
CA ALA A 456 -23.50 -7.80 6.86
C ALA A 456 -21.97 -7.63 6.90
N MET A 457 -21.32 -8.16 7.94
CA MET A 457 -19.87 -8.09 8.08
C MET A 457 -19.11 -9.03 7.13
N ARG A 458 -19.77 -10.04 6.55
CA ARG A 458 -19.14 -10.88 5.51
C ARG A 458 -18.94 -10.12 4.21
N GLU A 459 -19.89 -9.25 3.85
CA GLU A 459 -19.78 -8.42 2.63
C GLU A 459 -18.55 -7.51 2.68
N VAL A 460 -18.18 -7.05 3.87
CA VAL A 460 -16.97 -6.22 4.11
C VAL A 460 -15.69 -6.96 3.71
N HIS A 461 -15.60 -8.27 3.92
CA HIS A 461 -14.40 -9.07 3.57
C HIS A 461 -14.25 -9.36 2.09
N PHE A 462 -15.33 -9.27 1.31
CA PHE A 462 -15.26 -9.43 -0.14
C PHE A 462 -14.87 -8.13 -0.85
N ALA A 463 -14.73 -7.04 -0.10
CA ALA A 463 -14.24 -5.79 -0.65
C ALA A 463 -12.75 -5.91 -1.02
N PRO A 464 -12.33 -5.34 -2.16
CA PRO A 464 -10.93 -5.39 -2.58
C PRO A 464 -9.96 -4.64 -1.64
N ASP A 465 -10.48 -3.68 -0.87
CA ASP A 465 -9.75 -3.02 0.22
C ASP A 465 -10.55 -3.15 1.52
N LEU A 466 -10.05 -4.01 2.42
CA LEU A 466 -10.69 -4.29 3.71
C LEU A 466 -10.76 -3.04 4.60
N ALA A 467 -9.76 -2.15 4.55
CA ALA A 467 -9.72 -0.98 5.41
C ALA A 467 -10.78 0.05 4.98
N VAL A 468 -10.92 0.27 3.68
CA VAL A 468 -11.98 1.15 3.14
C VAL A 468 -13.36 0.58 3.47
N ALA A 469 -13.56 -0.72 3.29
CA ALA A 469 -14.85 -1.35 3.56
C ALA A 469 -15.20 -1.37 5.06
N ALA A 470 -14.23 -1.66 5.92
CA ALA A 470 -14.41 -1.68 7.37
C ALA A 470 -14.83 -0.29 7.88
N THR A 471 -14.14 0.75 7.43
CA THR A 471 -14.45 2.12 7.86
C THR A 471 -15.74 2.68 7.27
N LYS A 472 -16.10 2.27 6.05
CA LYS A 472 -17.44 2.51 5.50
C LYS A 472 -18.53 1.84 6.33
N ALA A 473 -18.35 0.59 6.73
CA ALA A 473 -19.30 -0.13 7.57
C ALA A 473 -19.38 0.47 8.99
N ALA A 474 -18.26 0.92 9.55
CA ALA A 474 -18.19 1.61 10.82
C ALA A 474 -18.91 2.98 10.80
N SER A 475 -18.94 3.64 9.64
CA SER A 475 -19.63 4.92 9.44
C SER A 475 -21.08 4.76 8.99
N ASP A 476 -21.57 3.54 8.73
CA ASP A 476 -22.92 3.37 8.18
C ASP A 476 -23.98 3.86 9.16
N GLY A 477 -24.89 4.71 8.67
CA GLY A 477 -25.94 5.36 9.47
C GLY A 477 -25.48 6.52 10.35
N ASN A 478 -24.18 6.84 10.39
CA ASN A 478 -23.61 7.95 11.17
C ASN A 478 -22.87 8.93 10.24
N VAL A 479 -22.88 10.21 10.60
CA VAL A 479 -21.98 11.22 9.99
C VAL A 479 -20.96 11.61 11.06
N PRO A 480 -19.96 10.76 11.34
CA PRO A 480 -18.88 11.14 12.25
C PRO A 480 -18.15 12.37 11.71
N ALA A 481 -17.55 13.15 12.61
CA ALA A 481 -16.65 14.23 12.23
C ALA A 481 -15.48 13.71 11.38
N GLU A 482 -14.98 14.55 10.46
CA GLU A 482 -13.79 14.23 9.67
C GLU A 482 -12.59 13.99 10.61
N LEU A 483 -11.90 12.86 10.44
CA LEU A 483 -10.63 12.61 11.12
C LEU A 483 -9.48 13.19 10.30
N ILE A 484 -8.82 14.21 10.81
CA ILE A 484 -7.63 14.79 10.18
C ILE A 484 -6.42 14.49 11.07
N VAL A 485 -5.46 13.74 10.53
CA VAL A 485 -4.17 13.45 11.17
C VAL A 485 -3.06 14.11 10.35
N GLU A 486 -2.39 15.09 10.94
CA GLU A 486 -1.33 15.88 10.28
C GLU A 486 -0.07 15.95 11.14
N GLY A 487 1.09 15.91 10.47
CA GLY A 487 2.39 16.05 11.13
C GLY A 487 3.54 16.24 10.15
N GLU A 488 4.68 16.73 10.63
CA GLU A 488 5.89 16.87 9.82
C GLU A 488 6.60 15.52 9.61
N THR A 489 6.42 14.62 10.56
CA THR A 489 6.92 13.24 10.53
C THR A 489 5.80 12.23 10.79
N ASN A 490 6.04 10.98 10.40
CA ASN A 490 5.13 9.88 10.73
C ASN A 490 5.00 9.65 12.23
N ALA A 491 6.03 10.01 13.02
CA ALA A 491 5.99 9.92 14.47
C ALA A 491 5.02 10.96 15.07
N ASP A 492 5.02 12.19 14.55
CA ASP A 492 4.09 13.23 14.99
C ASP A 492 2.64 12.83 14.70
N MET A 493 2.38 12.34 13.48
CA MET A 493 1.07 11.83 13.06
C MET A 493 0.64 10.62 13.90
N ALA A 494 1.56 9.71 14.22
CA ALA A 494 1.28 8.55 15.08
C ALA A 494 0.89 8.97 16.50
N GLN A 495 1.58 9.96 17.07
CA GLN A 495 1.23 10.51 18.39
C GLN A 495 -0.14 11.19 18.37
N ASP A 496 -0.47 11.92 17.30
CA ASP A 496 -1.78 12.55 17.14
C ASP A 496 -2.90 11.50 17.00
N LEU A 497 -2.67 10.44 16.23
CA LEU A 497 -3.59 9.30 16.14
C LEU A 497 -3.78 8.63 17.50
N ILE A 498 -2.70 8.37 18.26
CA ILE A 498 -2.79 7.78 19.60
C ILE A 498 -3.59 8.68 20.56
N ARG A 499 -3.44 10.00 20.46
CA ARG A 499 -4.22 10.97 21.25
C ARG A 499 -5.71 10.86 20.91
N VAL A 500 -6.07 10.90 19.64
CA VAL A 500 -7.44 10.74 19.16
C VAL A 500 -8.07 9.43 19.66
N ILE A 501 -7.33 8.32 19.61
CA ILE A 501 -7.81 7.03 20.09
C ILE A 501 -8.08 7.05 21.60
N LYS A 502 -7.25 7.73 22.39
CA LYS A 502 -7.47 7.89 23.84
C LYS A 502 -8.74 8.69 24.11
N ASP A 503 -8.95 9.77 23.36
CA ASP A 503 -10.16 10.59 23.46
C ASP A 503 -11.41 9.74 23.15
N CYS A 504 -11.38 8.92 22.08
CA CYS A 504 -12.46 7.98 21.76
C CYS A 504 -12.73 6.93 22.87
N TYR A 505 -11.69 6.44 23.53
CA TYR A 505 -11.85 5.52 24.65
C TYR A 505 -12.57 6.20 25.83
N GLU A 506 -12.27 7.47 26.11
CA GLU A 506 -12.97 8.26 27.14
C GLU A 506 -14.43 8.52 26.77
N ASP A 507 -14.72 8.75 25.48
CA ASP A 507 -16.08 8.92 24.95
C ASP A 507 -16.88 7.60 24.92
N GLY A 508 -16.20 6.45 24.96
CA GLY A 508 -16.81 5.12 25.01
C GLY A 508 -17.16 4.50 23.64
N HIS A 509 -16.76 5.14 22.54
CA HIS A 509 -16.95 4.63 21.18
C HIS A 509 -15.83 5.07 20.23
N PHE A 510 -15.54 4.28 19.19
CA PHE A 510 -14.40 4.50 18.29
C PHE A 510 -14.80 5.07 16.90
N ASP A 511 -15.97 5.72 16.81
CA ASP A 511 -16.52 6.25 15.55
C ASP A 511 -15.56 7.17 14.80
N MET A 512 -14.88 8.08 15.50
CA MET A 512 -13.94 9.02 14.89
C MET A 512 -12.69 8.33 14.33
N VAL A 513 -12.21 7.25 14.95
CA VAL A 513 -11.01 6.52 14.49
C VAL A 513 -11.32 5.70 13.24
N LEU A 514 -12.53 5.12 13.18
CA LEU A 514 -12.97 4.25 12.08
C LEU A 514 -13.86 4.98 11.06
N THR A 515 -13.87 6.31 11.07
CA THR A 515 -14.63 7.10 10.10
C THR A 515 -14.15 6.86 8.67
N SER A 516 -15.09 6.83 7.73
CA SER A 516 -14.81 6.78 6.29
C SER A 516 -14.29 8.11 5.75
N ASP A 517 -14.57 9.21 6.45
CA ASP A 517 -14.07 10.55 6.12
C ASP A 517 -12.83 10.86 6.96
N ARG A 518 -11.69 10.32 6.53
CA ARG A 518 -10.41 10.52 7.20
C ARG A 518 -9.32 10.90 6.23
N THR A 519 -8.44 11.78 6.68
CA THR A 519 -7.26 12.16 5.93
C THR A 519 -6.00 12.11 6.79
N PHE A 520 -5.00 11.37 6.29
CA PHE A 520 -3.64 11.37 6.81
C PHE A 520 -2.77 12.17 5.84
N ARG A 521 -2.17 13.27 6.33
CA ARG A 521 -1.36 14.17 5.49
C ARG A 521 -0.07 14.52 6.19
N ARG A 522 1.03 14.29 5.49
CA ARG A 522 2.30 14.86 5.87
C ARG A 522 2.37 16.31 5.42
N ILE A 523 2.73 17.18 6.35
CA ILE A 523 2.88 18.61 6.09
C ILE A 523 4.32 19.04 6.29
N LYS A 524 4.71 20.16 5.70
CA LYS A 524 5.96 20.85 5.97
C LYS A 524 5.61 22.27 6.33
N ILE A 525 6.05 22.74 7.48
CA ILE A 525 5.83 24.12 7.90
C ILE A 525 6.99 24.96 7.37
N ASP A 526 6.67 25.98 6.57
CA ASP A 526 7.69 26.94 6.16
C ASP A 526 8.15 27.73 7.40
N PRO A 527 9.45 27.69 7.76
CA PRO A 527 9.94 28.34 8.98
C PRO A 527 9.83 29.87 8.93
N ARG A 528 9.68 30.46 7.74
CA ARG A 528 9.58 31.91 7.54
C ARG A 528 8.13 32.40 7.57
N THR A 529 7.22 31.67 6.91
CA THR A 529 5.81 32.10 6.79
C THR A 529 4.88 31.41 7.78
N GLY A 530 5.29 30.26 8.33
CA GLY A 530 4.43 29.39 9.13
C GLY A 530 3.37 28.63 8.31
N GLU A 531 3.40 28.76 6.98
CA GLU A 531 2.45 28.12 6.09
C GLU A 531 2.67 26.61 6.05
N LYS A 532 1.57 25.85 6.16
CA LYS A 532 1.58 24.40 6.03
C LYS A 532 1.52 24.02 4.55
N LYS A 533 2.59 23.43 4.03
CA LYS A 533 2.60 22.84 2.69
C LYS A 533 2.39 21.33 2.77
N LYS A 534 1.40 20.82 2.02
CA LYS A 534 1.20 19.36 1.88
C LYS A 534 2.40 18.73 1.17
N VAL A 535 2.93 17.66 1.74
CA VAL A 535 4.07 16.89 1.18
C VAL A 535 3.60 15.55 0.63
N ALA A 536 2.77 14.82 1.38
CA ALA A 536 2.25 13.51 0.99
C ALA A 536 0.89 13.24 1.65
N ASP A 537 0.03 12.47 0.99
CA ASP A 537 -1.28 12.05 1.51
C ASP A 537 -1.71 10.68 0.96
N GLY A 538 -2.74 10.11 1.59
CA GLY A 538 -3.42 8.89 1.13
C GLY A 538 -3.12 7.63 1.94
N MET A 539 -3.60 6.48 1.45
CA MET A 539 -3.59 5.22 2.20
C MET A 539 -2.19 4.67 2.50
N GLY A 540 -1.19 5.00 1.67
CA GLY A 540 0.22 4.68 1.97
C GLY A 540 0.68 5.36 3.25
N VAL A 541 0.42 6.67 3.36
CA VAL A 541 0.74 7.47 4.56
C VAL A 541 -0.03 6.95 5.78
N GLU A 542 -1.33 6.65 5.62
CA GLU A 542 -2.14 6.05 6.69
C GLU A 542 -1.53 4.75 7.22
N ARG A 543 -1.13 3.82 6.34
CA ARG A 543 -0.47 2.56 6.75
C ARG A 543 0.83 2.81 7.52
N GLU A 544 1.64 3.77 7.08
CA GLU A 544 2.88 4.14 7.78
C GLU A 544 2.60 4.73 9.15
N VAL A 545 1.57 5.59 9.28
CA VAL A 545 1.19 6.21 10.55
C VAL A 545 0.63 5.16 11.52
N VAL A 546 -0.20 4.24 11.04
CA VAL A 546 -0.71 3.13 11.86
C VAL A 546 0.44 2.24 12.32
N TYR A 547 1.37 1.90 11.42
CA TYR A 547 2.54 1.09 11.77
C TYR A 547 3.46 1.82 12.75
N ALA A 548 3.69 3.11 12.56
CA ALA A 548 4.45 3.96 13.48
C ALA A 548 3.80 4.05 14.86
N ALA A 549 2.47 4.21 14.93
CA ALA A 549 1.73 4.19 16.18
C ALA A 549 1.85 2.83 16.87
N PHE A 550 1.95 1.74 16.12
CA PHE A 550 2.19 0.42 16.67
C PHE A 550 3.62 0.27 17.22
N GLN A 551 4.63 0.76 16.50
CA GLN A 551 6.03 0.77 16.93
C GLN A 551 6.26 1.61 18.19
N PHE A 552 5.50 2.69 18.39
CA PHE A 552 5.53 3.44 19.65
C PHE A 552 5.31 2.53 20.87
N PHE A 553 4.35 1.62 20.80
CA PHE A 553 4.07 0.68 21.90
C PHE A 553 5.05 -0.50 21.93
N THR A 554 5.45 -1.02 20.77
CA THR A 554 6.19 -2.30 20.67
C THR A 554 7.70 -2.16 20.62
N GLN A 555 8.21 -0.96 20.37
CA GLN A 555 9.65 -0.67 20.28
C GLN A 555 10.04 0.42 21.27
N GLU A 556 9.55 1.65 21.11
CA GLU A 556 9.94 2.79 21.94
C GLU A 556 9.56 2.60 23.42
N HIS A 557 8.39 2.01 23.67
CA HIS A 557 7.88 1.73 25.00
C HIS A 557 7.66 0.24 25.28
N ALA A 558 8.39 -0.64 24.58
CA ALA A 558 8.22 -2.09 24.67
C ALA A 558 8.17 -2.61 26.11
N GLY A 559 9.11 -2.20 26.96
CA GLY A 559 9.17 -2.64 28.37
C GLY A 559 7.99 -2.23 29.25
N GLN A 560 7.11 -1.33 28.77
CA GLN A 560 5.89 -0.94 29.47
C GLN A 560 4.65 -1.68 28.96
N PHE A 561 4.62 -2.10 27.71
CA PHE A 561 3.42 -2.64 27.06
C PHE A 561 3.54 -4.12 26.69
N LEU A 562 4.76 -4.64 26.59
CA LEU A 562 5.07 -5.99 26.15
C LEU A 562 5.76 -6.81 27.24
N LEU A 563 5.43 -8.10 27.26
CA LEU A 563 6.14 -9.12 27.99
C LEU A 563 6.73 -10.11 26.98
N HIS A 564 8.06 -10.14 26.87
CA HIS A 564 8.76 -11.09 26.01
C HIS A 564 8.56 -12.52 26.51
N ARG A 565 8.34 -13.43 25.57
CA ARG A 565 8.18 -14.86 25.80
C ARG A 565 9.39 -15.62 25.27
N ALA A 566 9.44 -16.93 25.57
CA ALA A 566 10.51 -17.81 25.11
C ALA A 566 10.46 -18.11 23.60
N ASP A 567 9.32 -17.87 22.94
CA ASP A 567 9.07 -18.17 21.53
C ASP A 567 9.23 -16.95 20.60
N ASP A 568 10.06 -15.97 20.98
CA ASP A 568 10.29 -14.67 20.28
C ASP A 568 9.04 -13.78 20.11
N PHE A 569 7.88 -14.23 20.59
CA PHE A 569 6.65 -13.46 20.63
C PHE A 569 6.51 -12.68 21.93
N CYS A 570 5.60 -11.70 21.91
CA CYS A 570 5.24 -10.92 23.06
C CYS A 570 3.76 -11.11 23.43
N SER A 571 3.49 -11.04 24.73
CA SER A 571 2.15 -10.79 25.27
C SER A 571 2.03 -9.35 25.77
N ILE A 572 0.84 -8.94 26.20
CA ILE A 572 0.64 -7.66 26.87
C ILE A 572 1.21 -7.68 28.31
N ALA A 573 1.93 -6.64 28.68
CA ALA A 573 2.38 -6.42 30.04
C ALA A 573 1.25 -5.78 30.86
N THR A 574 0.87 -6.42 31.97
CA THR A 574 -0.10 -5.86 32.93
C THR A 574 0.48 -5.84 34.34
N ILE A 575 0.01 -4.89 35.15
CA ILE A 575 0.32 -4.72 36.55
C ILE A 575 -0.54 -5.71 37.35
N PRO A 576 0.07 -6.60 38.16
CA PRO A 576 -0.68 -7.62 38.89
C PRO A 576 -1.69 -7.04 39.90
N ASN A 577 -1.37 -5.88 40.49
CA ASN A 577 -2.24 -5.23 41.46
C ASN A 577 -3.26 -4.30 40.77
N ARG A 578 -4.51 -4.74 40.66
CA ARG A 578 -5.60 -4.00 40.01
C ARG A 578 -5.88 -2.63 40.64
N ALA A 579 -5.61 -2.46 41.94
CA ALA A 579 -5.97 -1.25 42.68
C ALA A 579 -5.09 -0.03 42.35
N ILE A 580 -3.95 -0.24 41.70
CA ILE A 580 -2.98 0.83 41.38
C ILE A 580 -2.97 1.24 39.91
N VAL A 581 -3.84 0.65 39.07
CA VAL A 581 -3.92 0.96 37.65
C VAL A 581 -4.66 2.29 37.45
N SER A 582 -3.96 3.29 36.91
CA SER A 582 -4.53 4.62 36.63
C SER A 582 -5.41 4.64 35.37
N GLU A 583 -6.32 5.62 35.27
CA GLU A 583 -7.11 5.85 34.04
C GLU A 583 -6.23 6.12 32.82
N ALA A 584 -5.18 6.93 32.98
CA ALA A 584 -4.23 7.22 31.90
C ALA A 584 -3.53 5.96 31.37
N ARG A 585 -3.25 4.98 32.26
CA ARG A 585 -2.71 3.69 31.86
C ARG A 585 -3.74 2.86 31.10
N LYS A 586 -4.99 2.82 31.58
CA LYS A 586 -6.10 2.16 30.85
C LYS A 586 -6.31 2.77 29.46
N ALA A 587 -6.37 4.09 29.34
CA ALA A 587 -6.49 4.77 28.05
C ALA A 587 -5.31 4.43 27.12
N SER A 588 -4.09 4.33 27.65
CA SER A 588 -2.92 3.92 26.86
C SER A 588 -2.97 2.45 26.42
N MET A 589 -3.47 1.54 27.27
CA MET A 589 -3.70 0.13 26.90
C MET A 589 -4.82 0.00 25.88
N ALA A 590 -5.90 0.76 26.00
CA ALA A 590 -6.95 0.84 25.00
C ALA A 590 -6.43 1.38 23.67
N ALA A 591 -5.57 2.41 23.70
CA ALA A 591 -4.92 2.91 22.50
C ALA A 591 -4.07 1.83 21.83
N PHE A 592 -3.28 1.08 22.60
CA PHE A 592 -2.50 -0.03 22.06
C PHE A 592 -3.39 -1.13 21.43
N GLY A 593 -4.51 -1.46 22.07
CA GLY A 593 -5.49 -2.41 21.54
C GLY A 593 -6.13 -1.92 20.24
N CYS A 594 -6.52 -0.64 20.17
CA CYS A 594 -7.13 -0.06 18.97
C CYS A 594 -6.12 0.05 17.82
N VAL A 595 -4.87 0.44 18.07
CA VAL A 595 -3.83 0.41 17.04
C VAL A 595 -3.58 -1.03 16.55
N THR A 596 -3.65 -2.03 17.44
CA THR A 596 -3.61 -3.45 17.04
C THR A 596 -4.80 -3.80 16.13
N ALA A 597 -6.00 -3.27 16.42
CA ALA A 597 -7.17 -3.45 15.56
C ALA A 597 -6.98 -2.79 14.18
N LEU A 598 -6.43 -1.58 14.13
CA LEU A 598 -6.12 -0.87 12.87
C LEU A 598 -5.09 -1.63 12.03
N MET A 599 -4.05 -2.19 12.66
CA MET A 599 -3.10 -3.08 11.98
C MET A 599 -3.83 -4.23 11.28
N LEU A 600 -4.76 -4.90 11.97
CA LEU A 600 -5.55 -6.01 11.40
C LEU A 600 -6.49 -5.53 10.28
N VAL A 601 -7.12 -4.36 10.42
CA VAL A 601 -7.99 -3.76 9.38
C VAL A 601 -7.20 -3.46 8.10
N HIS A 602 -5.95 -3.00 8.23
CA HIS A 602 -5.02 -2.82 7.11
C HIS A 602 -4.33 -4.12 6.67
N GLN A 603 -4.72 -5.26 7.21
CA GLN A 603 -4.14 -6.58 6.93
C GLN A 603 -2.62 -6.66 7.23
N MET A 604 -2.14 -5.84 8.15
CA MET A 604 -0.76 -5.87 8.66
C MET A 604 -0.71 -6.73 9.93
N ALA A 605 0.27 -7.64 10.00
CA ALA A 605 0.45 -8.44 11.20
C ALA A 605 0.91 -7.56 12.37
N PRO A 606 0.24 -7.59 13.54
CA PRO A 606 0.68 -6.85 14.71
C PRO A 606 1.85 -7.56 15.42
N SER A 607 2.94 -7.84 14.70
CA SER A 607 4.15 -8.48 15.23
C SER A 607 4.95 -7.50 16.11
N PRO A 608 5.34 -7.85 17.35
CA PRO A 608 5.60 -9.20 17.84
C PRO A 608 4.46 -9.86 18.64
N LEU A 609 3.23 -9.35 18.60
CA LEU A 609 2.12 -10.00 19.30
C LEU A 609 1.80 -11.35 18.68
N ILE A 610 1.60 -12.36 19.52
CA ILE A 610 1.18 -13.69 19.09
C ILE A 610 -0.28 -13.66 18.58
N SER A 611 -0.56 -14.36 17.48
CA SER A 611 -1.91 -14.50 16.92
C SER A 611 -2.92 -15.05 17.94
N GLY A 612 -2.47 -15.90 18.87
CA GLY A 612 -3.30 -16.47 19.93
C GLY A 612 -3.89 -15.42 20.89
N LEU A 613 -3.20 -14.30 21.10
CA LEU A 613 -3.65 -13.18 21.94
C LEU A 613 -4.87 -12.47 21.33
N ILE A 614 -4.95 -12.45 20.00
CA ILE A 614 -6.05 -11.84 19.23
C ILE A 614 -7.17 -12.86 19.01
N LEU A 615 -6.81 -14.13 18.82
CA LEU A 615 -7.74 -15.22 18.62
C LEU A 615 -8.72 -15.34 19.80
N LEU A 616 -8.23 -15.30 21.05
CA LEU A 616 -9.08 -15.49 22.22
C LEU A 616 -10.24 -14.48 22.32
N PRO A 617 -10.01 -13.14 22.28
CA PRO A 617 -11.12 -12.18 22.30
C PRO A 617 -12.00 -12.27 21.06
N ALA A 618 -11.44 -12.55 19.88
CA ALA A 618 -12.24 -12.77 18.67
C ALA A 618 -13.18 -13.98 18.81
N CYS A 619 -12.74 -15.03 19.50
CA CYS A 619 -13.50 -16.23 19.85
C CYS A 619 -14.37 -16.08 21.12
N ARG A 620 -14.59 -14.85 21.60
CA ARG A 620 -15.39 -14.55 22.81
C ARG A 620 -14.88 -15.28 24.06
N PHE A 621 -13.56 -15.35 24.21
CA PHE A 621 -12.89 -15.97 25.35
C PHE A 621 -13.21 -17.46 25.53
N ASP A 622 -13.51 -18.17 24.43
CA ASP A 622 -13.71 -19.62 24.44
C ASP A 622 -12.39 -20.36 24.21
N MET A 623 -11.88 -21.03 25.26
CA MET A 623 -10.60 -21.74 25.22
C MET A 623 -10.53 -22.86 24.19
N ARG A 624 -11.69 -23.38 23.76
CA ARG A 624 -11.76 -24.40 22.69
C ARG A 624 -11.25 -23.86 21.36
N CYS A 625 -11.09 -22.54 21.21
CA CYS A 625 -10.46 -21.97 20.03
C CYS A 625 -8.97 -22.34 19.91
N PHE A 626 -8.31 -22.76 20.97
CA PHE A 626 -6.94 -23.26 20.86
C PHE A 626 -6.94 -24.73 20.47
N THR A 627 -7.28 -24.99 19.20
CA THR A 627 -7.28 -26.33 18.63
C THR A 627 -5.87 -26.90 18.61
N ARG A 628 -5.76 -28.23 18.57
CA ARG A 628 -4.48 -28.92 18.46
C ARG A 628 -3.67 -28.42 17.25
N ALA A 629 -4.32 -28.35 16.08
CA ALA A 629 -3.68 -27.87 14.86
C ALA A 629 -3.17 -26.42 14.97
N PHE A 630 -3.92 -25.55 15.67
CA PHE A 630 -3.47 -24.18 15.93
C PHE A 630 -2.21 -24.17 16.78
N LEU A 631 -2.19 -24.92 17.89
CA LEU A 631 -1.02 -24.99 18.77
C LEU A 631 0.17 -25.64 18.08
N GLU A 632 0.00 -26.76 17.38
CA GLU A 632 1.11 -27.44 16.67
C GLU A 632 1.77 -26.52 15.63
N LYS A 633 0.97 -25.67 14.96
CA LYS A 633 1.47 -24.73 13.96
C LYS A 633 2.14 -23.49 14.57
N ASN A 634 1.55 -22.91 15.61
CA ASN A 634 1.99 -21.60 16.14
C ASN A 634 2.86 -21.71 17.40
N HIS A 635 2.70 -22.78 18.18
CA HIS A 635 3.38 -23.04 19.45
C HIS A 635 3.71 -24.54 19.60
N PRO A 636 4.59 -25.10 18.75
CA PRO A 636 4.82 -26.55 18.68
C PRO A 636 5.29 -27.14 20.02
N GLU A 637 6.14 -26.42 20.76
CA GLU A 637 6.62 -26.87 22.08
C GLU A 637 5.49 -26.92 23.12
N LEU A 638 4.64 -25.89 23.16
CA LEU A 638 3.46 -25.87 24.02
C LEU A 638 2.50 -27.00 23.65
N ALA A 639 2.27 -27.24 22.36
CA ALA A 639 1.42 -28.33 21.91
C ALA A 639 1.94 -29.69 22.42
N LEU A 640 3.25 -29.92 22.33
CA LEU A 640 3.90 -31.13 22.83
C LEU A 640 3.74 -31.28 24.35
N ASP A 641 3.95 -30.20 25.11
CA ASP A 641 3.78 -30.22 26.57
C ASP A 641 2.33 -30.52 26.97
N ILE A 642 1.35 -29.88 26.33
CA ILE A 642 -0.08 -30.13 26.57
C ILE A 642 -0.45 -31.58 26.24
N MET A 643 0.03 -32.11 25.12
CA MET A 643 -0.24 -33.51 24.74
C MET A 643 0.36 -34.49 25.74
N ARG A 644 1.60 -34.27 26.20
CA ARG A 644 2.24 -35.13 27.20
C ARG A 644 1.49 -35.12 28.53
N VAL A 645 1.09 -33.94 29.01
CA VAL A 645 0.31 -33.83 30.25
C VAL A 645 -1.05 -34.52 30.08
N LYS A 646 -1.72 -34.34 28.94
CA LYS A 646 -2.99 -34.99 28.63
C LYS A 646 -2.86 -36.52 28.56
N GLU A 647 -1.78 -37.05 27.98
CA GLU A 647 -1.48 -38.48 27.89
C GLU A 647 -1.17 -39.11 29.25
N ALA A 648 -0.48 -38.38 30.13
CA ALA A 648 -0.24 -38.81 31.51
C ALA A 648 -1.56 -38.98 32.30
N GLY A 649 -2.59 -38.20 31.94
CA GLY A 649 -3.91 -38.22 32.61
C GLY A 649 -3.86 -37.66 34.02
N HIS A 650 -4.95 -37.77 34.78
CA HIS A 650 -5.04 -37.19 36.12
C HIS A 650 -4.18 -37.91 37.17
N LEU A 651 -3.91 -39.21 37.00
CA LEU A 651 -3.06 -40.01 37.89
C LEU A 651 -1.58 -40.06 37.48
N GLY A 652 -1.23 -39.54 36.31
CA GLY A 652 0.14 -39.59 35.81
C GLY A 652 1.06 -38.57 36.48
N ASP A 653 2.34 -38.91 36.57
CA ASP A 653 3.38 -37.97 36.99
C ASP A 653 3.66 -36.97 35.87
N ILE A 654 3.68 -35.68 36.23
CA ILE A 654 3.95 -34.55 35.32
C ILE A 654 5.15 -33.72 35.80
N SER A 655 5.92 -34.23 36.77
CA SER A 655 7.07 -33.54 37.37
C SER A 655 8.15 -33.15 36.35
N ASP A 656 8.24 -33.87 35.24
CA ASP A 656 9.13 -33.57 34.11
C ASP A 656 8.78 -32.26 33.39
N ARG A 657 7.61 -31.66 33.68
CA ARG A 657 7.16 -30.36 33.15
C ARG A 657 7.43 -29.19 34.11
N GLN A 658 8.21 -29.37 35.18
CA GLN A 658 8.49 -28.29 36.16
C GLN A 658 8.95 -26.97 35.52
N ILE A 659 9.71 -27.03 34.42
CA ILE A 659 10.17 -25.85 33.68
C ILE A 659 8.99 -24.98 33.21
N HIS A 660 7.95 -25.59 32.63
CA HIS A 660 6.77 -24.86 32.17
C HIS A 660 6.11 -24.09 33.32
N PHE A 661 5.94 -24.74 34.46
CA PHE A 661 5.30 -24.14 35.64
C PHE A 661 6.15 -23.05 36.27
N SER A 662 7.48 -23.21 36.33
CA SER A 662 8.35 -22.13 36.78
C SER A 662 8.28 -20.91 35.88
N VAL A 663 8.28 -21.11 34.56
CA VAL A 663 8.32 -20.01 33.60
C VAL A 663 6.98 -19.27 33.49
N PHE A 664 5.85 -19.99 33.46
CA PHE A 664 4.56 -19.38 33.11
C PHE A 664 3.60 -19.21 34.29
N HIS A 665 3.84 -19.87 35.43
CA HIS A 665 2.92 -19.89 36.57
C HIS A 665 3.55 -19.38 37.88
N HIS A 666 4.52 -18.46 37.82
CA HIS A 666 5.13 -17.85 39.01
C HIS A 666 5.73 -18.89 39.99
N ASP A 667 6.55 -19.81 39.49
CA ASP A 667 7.26 -20.80 40.32
C ASP A 667 6.37 -21.76 41.13
N ILE A 668 5.17 -22.08 40.62
CA ILE A 668 4.35 -23.15 41.21
C ILE A 668 5.11 -24.49 41.12
N GLN A 669 5.16 -25.18 42.26
CA GLN A 669 5.72 -26.52 42.38
C GLN A 669 4.76 -27.55 41.77
N VAL A 670 5.20 -28.30 40.76
CA VAL A 670 4.36 -29.29 40.06
C VAL A 670 3.83 -30.37 40.99
N ALA A 671 4.58 -30.70 42.05
CA ALA A 671 4.18 -31.65 43.07
C ALA A 671 2.82 -31.32 43.72
N GLN A 672 2.39 -30.06 43.71
CA GLN A 672 1.07 -29.65 44.20
C GLN A 672 -0.10 -30.21 43.38
N PHE A 673 0.16 -30.65 42.14
CA PHE A 673 -0.83 -31.22 41.24
C PHE A 673 -0.82 -32.76 41.18
N ASN A 674 -0.02 -33.43 42.03
CA ASN A 674 0.09 -34.89 42.00
C ASN A 674 -1.20 -35.60 42.44
N GLU A 675 -2.01 -34.98 43.30
CA GLU A 675 -3.28 -35.52 43.79
C GLU A 675 -4.50 -34.90 43.08
N ARG A 676 -4.35 -34.52 41.81
CA ARG A 676 -5.42 -33.86 41.04
C ARG A 676 -6.54 -34.82 40.64
N ALA A 677 -7.79 -34.37 40.78
CA ALA A 677 -8.95 -35.04 40.22
C ALA A 677 -9.05 -34.80 38.70
N GLU A 678 -9.81 -35.63 37.98
CA GLU A 678 -10.02 -35.49 36.53
C GLU A 678 -10.50 -34.09 36.10
N PRO A 679 -11.48 -33.43 36.75
CA PRO A 679 -11.87 -32.06 36.38
C PRO A 679 -10.76 -31.03 36.62
N GLN A 680 -9.93 -31.23 37.64
CA GLN A 680 -8.78 -30.37 37.93
C GLN A 680 -7.68 -30.55 36.88
N HIS A 681 -7.49 -31.77 36.39
CA HIS A 681 -6.55 -32.07 35.31
C HIS A 681 -6.95 -31.39 33.99
N GLU A 682 -8.22 -31.44 33.62
CA GLU A 682 -8.73 -30.76 32.42
C GLU A 682 -8.65 -29.22 32.55
N ALA A 683 -8.95 -28.69 33.74
CA ALA A 683 -8.74 -27.27 34.03
C ALA A 683 -7.26 -26.87 33.95
N LEU A 684 -6.36 -27.74 34.40
CA LEU A 684 -4.92 -27.53 34.33
C LEU A 684 -4.43 -27.42 32.88
N LEU A 685 -4.89 -28.31 31.98
CA LEU A 685 -4.55 -28.21 30.55
C LEU A 685 -4.97 -26.85 29.98
N SER A 686 -6.17 -26.38 30.33
CA SER A 686 -6.67 -25.07 29.89
C SER A 686 -5.80 -23.92 30.43
N ALA A 687 -5.38 -24.02 31.70
CA ALA A 687 -4.52 -23.04 32.34
C ALA A 687 -3.12 -23.00 31.72
N MET A 688 -2.54 -24.16 31.38
CA MET A 688 -1.26 -24.26 30.69
C MET A 688 -1.33 -23.64 29.28
N VAL A 689 -2.40 -23.88 28.52
CA VAL A 689 -2.60 -23.22 27.21
C VAL A 689 -2.71 -21.70 27.38
N LEU A 690 -3.52 -21.25 28.33
CA LEU A 690 -3.72 -19.82 28.58
C LEU A 690 -2.42 -19.12 28.97
N ALA A 691 -1.66 -19.70 29.90
CA ALA A 691 -0.37 -19.16 30.34
C ALA A 691 0.70 -19.27 29.22
N GLY A 692 0.65 -20.35 28.45
CA GLY A 692 1.46 -20.57 27.26
C GLY A 692 1.17 -19.61 26.09
N ILE A 693 0.07 -18.88 26.09
CA ILE A 693 -0.27 -17.91 25.01
C ILE A 693 -0.26 -16.49 25.55
N ILE A 694 -1.02 -16.23 26.61
CA ILE A 694 -1.21 -14.90 27.20
C ILE A 694 -0.15 -14.59 28.26
N GLY A 695 0.54 -15.61 28.79
CA GLY A 695 1.51 -15.45 29.87
C GLY A 695 0.85 -15.58 31.24
N GLY A 696 1.62 -15.40 32.31
CA GLY A 696 1.11 -15.43 33.70
C GLY A 696 0.16 -14.28 34.06
N GLN A 697 -0.23 -13.44 33.10
CA GLN A 697 -1.05 -12.26 33.31
C GLN A 697 -2.54 -12.60 33.39
N GLN A 698 -3.28 -11.83 34.20
CA GLN A 698 -4.72 -12.03 34.37
C GLN A 698 -5.51 -11.41 33.21
N THR A 699 -6.29 -12.25 32.51
CA THR A 699 -7.12 -11.82 31.37
C THR A 699 -8.27 -10.89 31.76
N ASP A 700 -8.64 -10.84 33.03
CA ASP A 700 -9.70 -10.00 33.60
C ASP A 700 -9.16 -8.79 34.37
N GLY A 701 -7.86 -8.50 34.27
CA GLY A 701 -7.25 -7.29 34.80
C GLY A 701 -7.75 -6.03 34.08
N PRO A 702 -7.80 -4.85 34.74
CA PRO A 702 -8.31 -3.61 34.16
C PRO A 702 -7.54 -3.16 32.90
N GLU A 703 -6.24 -3.43 32.82
CA GLU A 703 -5.41 -3.12 31.64
C GLU A 703 -5.70 -4.07 30.47
N ALA A 704 -5.87 -5.37 30.73
CA ALA A 704 -6.25 -6.34 29.71
C ALA A 704 -7.63 -6.00 29.16
N ILE A 705 -8.59 -5.69 30.03
CA ILE A 705 -9.93 -5.22 29.64
C ILE A 705 -9.86 -3.96 28.78
N ALA A 706 -9.05 -2.97 29.16
CA ALA A 706 -8.89 -1.76 28.37
C ALA A 706 -8.28 -2.07 26.99
N TRP A 707 -7.25 -2.91 26.92
CA TRP A 707 -6.68 -3.37 25.67
C TRP A 707 -7.70 -4.10 24.79
N TYR A 708 -8.48 -5.03 25.35
CA TYR A 708 -9.55 -5.71 24.61
C TYR A 708 -10.64 -4.75 24.14
N THR A 709 -10.95 -3.71 24.92
CA THR A 709 -11.91 -2.66 24.55
C THR A 709 -11.40 -1.91 23.32
N GLY A 710 -10.13 -1.51 23.34
CA GLY A 710 -9.45 -0.95 22.18
C GLY A 710 -9.46 -1.89 20.99
N LEU A 711 -9.07 -3.16 21.17
CA LEU A 711 -9.04 -4.17 20.10
C LEU A 711 -10.42 -4.40 19.48
N ASN A 712 -11.48 -4.33 20.28
CA ASN A 712 -12.84 -4.45 19.80
C ASN A 712 -13.26 -3.24 18.95
N SER A 713 -12.75 -2.03 19.28
CA SER A 713 -13.02 -0.76 18.59
C SER A 713 -14.51 -0.62 18.25
N LEU A 714 -15.37 -0.70 19.27
CA LEU A 714 -16.81 -0.67 19.09
C LEU A 714 -17.28 0.73 18.66
N CYS A 715 -18.02 0.79 17.57
CA CYS A 715 -18.69 1.99 17.07
C CYS A 715 -20.12 2.08 17.61
N SER A 716 -20.69 3.29 17.62
CA SER A 716 -22.04 3.55 18.12
C SER A 716 -23.13 2.85 17.30
N ASN A 717 -22.88 2.56 16.02
CA ASN A 717 -23.77 1.76 15.16
C ASN A 717 -23.66 0.24 15.40
N GLY A 718 -22.80 -0.20 16.34
CA GLY A 718 -22.58 -1.60 16.68
C GLY A 718 -21.47 -2.28 15.86
N PHE A 719 -20.84 -1.60 14.90
CA PHE A 719 -19.66 -2.12 14.22
C PHE A 719 -18.54 -2.43 15.23
N SER A 720 -17.86 -3.57 15.03
CA SER A 720 -16.77 -4.05 15.89
C SER A 720 -15.73 -4.74 15.03
N VAL A 721 -14.45 -4.43 15.26
CA VAL A 721 -13.36 -5.09 14.53
C VAL A 721 -13.33 -6.59 14.85
N LEU A 722 -13.56 -7.01 16.10
CA LEU A 722 -13.63 -8.44 16.43
C LEU A 722 -14.79 -9.16 15.74
N GLU A 723 -15.90 -8.48 15.48
CA GLU A 723 -16.99 -9.02 14.68
C GLU A 723 -16.62 -9.12 13.20
N LEU A 724 -15.92 -8.11 12.67
CA LEU A 724 -15.32 -8.17 11.35
C LEU A 724 -14.43 -9.41 11.24
N LEU A 725 -13.48 -9.64 12.16
CA LEU A 725 -12.58 -10.80 12.09
C LEU A 725 -13.31 -12.15 12.04
N ARG A 726 -14.39 -12.29 12.83
CA ARG A 726 -15.23 -13.51 12.83
C ARG A 726 -16.00 -13.73 11.53
N SER A 727 -16.19 -12.66 10.75
CA SER A 727 -16.95 -12.66 9.50
C SER A 727 -16.08 -12.99 8.29
N ALA A 728 -14.77 -13.15 8.47
CA ALA A 728 -13.88 -13.52 7.39
C ALA A 728 -14.27 -14.86 6.76
N PRO A 729 -14.08 -15.03 5.43
CA PRO A 729 -14.15 -16.35 4.80
C PRO A 729 -13.18 -17.33 5.48
N GLY A 730 -13.69 -18.49 5.91
CA GLY A 730 -12.92 -19.45 6.71
C GLY A 730 -12.80 -19.10 8.21
N GLY A 731 -13.46 -18.02 8.65
CA GLY A 731 -13.48 -17.56 10.04
C GLY A 731 -12.18 -16.90 10.49
N VAL A 732 -12.10 -16.62 11.80
CA VAL A 732 -10.99 -15.88 12.40
C VAL A 732 -9.63 -16.55 12.22
N TYR A 733 -9.54 -17.88 12.19
CA TYR A 733 -8.26 -18.56 11.96
C TYR A 733 -7.70 -18.29 10.58
N SER A 734 -8.55 -18.43 9.55
CA SER A 734 -8.15 -18.18 8.16
C SER A 734 -7.73 -16.72 7.99
N PHE A 735 -8.44 -15.80 8.66
CA PHE A 735 -8.07 -14.39 8.70
C PHE A 735 -6.70 -14.17 9.32
N LEU A 736 -6.47 -14.65 10.54
CA LEU A 736 -5.19 -14.47 11.23
C LEU A 736 -4.05 -15.17 10.50
N GLU A 737 -4.29 -16.34 9.90
CA GLU A 737 -3.30 -17.02 9.06
C GLU A 737 -2.94 -16.17 7.83
N THR A 738 -3.92 -15.55 7.19
CA THR A 738 -3.70 -14.65 6.05
C THR A 738 -2.87 -13.43 6.49
N VAL A 739 -3.27 -12.78 7.59
CA VAL A 739 -2.59 -11.58 8.09
C VAL A 739 -1.18 -11.89 8.58
N TYR A 740 -0.96 -12.94 9.37
CA TYR A 740 0.38 -13.32 9.83
C TYR A 740 1.24 -13.91 8.72
N GLY A 741 0.63 -14.41 7.64
CA GLY A 741 1.32 -14.78 6.41
C GLY A 741 1.89 -13.60 5.62
N THR A 742 1.55 -12.35 6.00
CA THR A 742 2.16 -11.15 5.40
C THR A 742 3.55 -10.82 5.94
N ILE A 743 3.97 -11.48 7.02
CA ILE A 743 5.30 -11.29 7.63
C ILE A 743 6.35 -11.88 6.69
N ILE A 744 7.28 -11.03 6.25
CA ILE A 744 8.41 -11.44 5.43
C ILE A 744 9.44 -12.10 6.33
N ARG A 745 9.64 -13.40 6.15
CA ARG A 745 10.63 -14.21 6.86
C ARG A 745 11.85 -14.47 6.00
N ASP A 746 11.66 -14.49 4.68
CA ASP A 746 12.73 -14.68 3.74
C ASP A 746 12.50 -13.90 2.42
N PRO A 747 13.54 -13.74 1.59
CA PRO A 747 13.45 -13.01 0.34
C PRO A 747 12.46 -13.59 -0.67
N SER A 748 12.22 -14.91 -0.64
CA SER A 748 11.28 -15.58 -1.55
C SER A 748 9.83 -15.17 -1.27
N ASP A 749 9.46 -14.91 -0.01
CA ASP A 749 8.14 -14.38 0.35
C ASP A 749 7.81 -13.11 -0.44
N PHE A 750 8.77 -12.17 -0.49
CA PHE A 750 8.62 -10.93 -1.26
C PHE A 750 8.57 -11.20 -2.77
N MET A 751 9.46 -12.07 -3.27
CA MET A 751 9.55 -12.40 -4.69
C MET A 751 8.34 -13.15 -5.24
N GLU A 752 7.58 -13.85 -4.39
CA GLU A 752 6.28 -14.45 -4.72
C GLU A 752 5.16 -13.41 -4.81
N ALA A 753 5.23 -12.34 -4.02
CA ALA A 753 4.20 -11.30 -3.92
C ALA A 753 4.39 -10.14 -4.91
N VAL A 754 5.57 -10.02 -5.54
CA VAL A 754 5.90 -8.93 -6.47
C VAL A 754 5.95 -9.37 -7.92
N SER A 755 5.32 -8.58 -8.78
CA SER A 755 5.49 -8.64 -10.23
C SER A 755 6.63 -7.70 -10.64
N VAL A 756 7.69 -8.26 -11.22
CA VAL A 756 8.80 -7.49 -11.80
C VAL A 756 8.60 -7.45 -13.31
N ASN A 757 8.21 -6.29 -13.83
CA ASN A 757 8.06 -6.11 -15.27
C ASN A 757 9.42 -5.94 -15.93
N GLY A 758 9.56 -6.58 -17.10
CA GLY A 758 10.75 -6.47 -17.95
C GLY A 758 10.94 -5.07 -18.52
N LEU A 759 12.05 -4.90 -19.25
CA LEU A 759 12.46 -3.62 -19.82
C LEU A 759 11.43 -3.07 -20.82
N PRO A 760 11.26 -1.74 -20.91
CA PRO A 760 10.41 -1.11 -21.93
C PRO A 760 10.84 -1.56 -23.33
N ARG A 761 9.88 -1.76 -24.25
CA ARG A 761 10.13 -2.33 -25.59
C ARG A 761 11.29 -1.66 -26.35
N LEU A 762 11.47 -0.34 -26.19
CA LEU A 762 12.56 0.41 -26.83
C LEU A 762 13.94 0.04 -26.25
N ALA A 763 14.04 -0.17 -24.93
CA ALA A 763 15.23 -0.72 -24.28
C ALA A 763 15.40 -2.23 -24.57
N ALA A 764 14.30 -2.97 -24.76
CA ALA A 764 14.34 -4.37 -25.17
C ALA A 764 14.81 -4.55 -26.63
N GLN A 765 14.54 -3.58 -27.51
CA GLN A 765 15.01 -3.55 -28.90
C GLN A 765 16.52 -3.29 -29.00
N ALA A 766 17.07 -2.50 -28.08
CA ALA A 766 18.51 -2.37 -27.89
C ALA A 766 19.19 -3.72 -27.56
N LEU A 767 18.44 -4.60 -26.90
CA LEU A 767 18.80 -5.96 -26.51
C LEU A 767 18.36 -7.01 -27.53
N SER A 768 18.23 -6.66 -28.81
CA SER A 768 17.62 -7.44 -29.91
C SER A 768 18.13 -8.88 -30.16
N GLY A 769 18.99 -9.43 -29.30
CA GLY A 769 19.36 -10.84 -29.22
C GLY A 769 18.81 -11.63 -28.02
N LEU A 770 18.11 -11.01 -27.05
CA LEU A 770 17.57 -11.67 -25.86
C LEU A 770 16.03 -11.59 -25.83
N ASP A 771 15.37 -12.73 -25.64
CA ASP A 771 13.90 -12.82 -25.46
C ASP A 771 13.43 -11.93 -24.30
N ASN A 772 12.27 -11.28 -24.42
CA ASN A 772 11.66 -10.42 -23.39
C ASN A 772 11.52 -11.15 -22.05
N VAL A 773 11.30 -12.48 -22.10
CA VAL A 773 11.27 -13.34 -20.92
C VAL A 773 12.63 -13.37 -20.22
N VAL A 774 13.72 -13.45 -20.98
CA VAL A 774 15.09 -13.47 -20.44
C VAL A 774 15.45 -12.12 -19.82
N GLN A 775 15.00 -11.01 -20.40
CA GLN A 775 15.24 -9.67 -19.85
C GLN A 775 14.49 -9.44 -18.52
N ALA A 776 13.22 -9.84 -18.47
CA ALA A 776 12.45 -9.81 -17.22
C ALA A 776 13.06 -10.74 -16.17
N MET A 777 13.57 -11.92 -16.57
CA MET A 777 14.31 -12.82 -15.69
C MET A 777 15.59 -12.18 -15.14
N VAL A 778 16.34 -11.44 -15.97
CA VAL A 778 17.56 -10.74 -15.53
C VAL A 778 17.24 -9.63 -14.52
N MET A 779 16.23 -8.79 -14.79
CA MET A 779 15.82 -7.74 -13.86
C MET A 779 15.25 -8.30 -12.56
N ARG A 780 14.42 -9.35 -12.65
CA ARG A 780 13.92 -10.09 -11.48
C ARG A 780 15.07 -10.68 -10.68
N LYS A 781 16.12 -11.17 -11.35
CA LYS A 781 17.30 -11.74 -10.71
C LYS A 781 18.09 -10.68 -9.94
N VAL A 782 18.34 -9.51 -10.53
CA VAL A 782 19.00 -8.38 -9.85
C VAL A 782 18.27 -8.03 -8.55
N ILE A 783 16.95 -7.88 -8.60
CA ILE A 783 16.15 -7.61 -7.39
C ILE A 783 16.27 -8.78 -6.40
N SER A 784 16.11 -10.03 -6.85
CA SER A 784 16.18 -11.19 -5.95
C SER A 784 17.53 -11.36 -5.26
N GLU A 785 18.63 -11.05 -5.94
CA GLU A 785 19.98 -11.15 -5.38
C GLU A 785 20.24 -10.02 -4.39
N PHE A 786 19.80 -8.79 -4.68
CA PHE A 786 19.84 -7.68 -3.72
C PHE A 786 19.10 -8.05 -2.42
N LEU A 787 17.89 -8.61 -2.56
CA LEU A 787 17.02 -8.98 -1.43
C LEU A 787 17.57 -10.15 -0.61
N ALA A 788 18.31 -11.07 -1.23
CA ALA A 788 18.87 -12.25 -0.57
C ALA A 788 20.13 -11.97 0.25
N ARG A 789 20.73 -10.79 0.10
CA ARG A 789 21.94 -10.38 0.82
C ARG A 789 21.59 -9.75 2.17
N THR A 790 22.54 -9.81 3.09
CA THR A 790 22.43 -9.29 4.46
C THR A 790 23.30 -8.05 4.66
N GLY A 791 23.03 -7.30 5.73
CA GLY A 791 23.85 -6.17 6.14
C GLY A 791 23.69 -4.92 5.28
N ILE A 792 24.38 -3.86 5.69
CA ILE A 792 24.39 -2.55 5.03
C ILE A 792 25.50 -2.53 3.97
N PRO A 793 25.18 -2.29 2.66
CA PRO A 793 26.17 -2.40 1.58
C PRO A 793 27.38 -1.46 1.69
N ASN A 794 27.17 -0.22 2.14
CA ASN A 794 28.22 0.78 2.31
C ASN A 794 27.99 1.56 3.61
N LEU A 795 28.77 1.24 4.64
CA LEU A 795 28.61 1.85 5.96
C LEU A 795 28.97 3.33 5.98
N ASP A 796 29.98 3.77 5.22
CA ASP A 796 30.43 5.17 5.24
C ASP A 796 29.36 6.11 4.66
N GLU A 797 28.77 5.73 3.53
CA GLU A 797 27.68 6.50 2.91
C GLU A 797 26.40 6.43 3.73
N PHE A 798 26.11 5.26 4.32
CA PHE A 798 25.00 5.10 5.24
C PHE A 798 25.13 6.01 6.47
N ASP A 799 26.30 6.02 7.13
CA ASP A 799 26.55 6.84 8.32
C ASP A 799 26.44 8.33 8.01
N ALA A 800 26.79 8.76 6.78
CA ALA A 800 26.62 10.13 6.32
C ALA A 800 25.15 10.57 6.24
N ILE A 801 24.23 9.65 5.97
CA ILE A 801 22.79 9.94 5.87
C ILE A 801 21.97 9.48 7.07
N ARG A 802 22.54 8.65 7.96
CA ARG A 802 21.84 7.99 9.07
C ARG A 802 21.04 8.95 9.94
N GLY A 803 21.59 10.14 10.21
CA GLY A 803 20.92 11.17 11.01
C GLY A 803 19.69 11.82 10.35
N SER A 804 19.48 11.59 9.04
CA SER A 804 18.33 12.09 8.28
C SER A 804 17.28 11.03 7.96
N LEU A 805 17.56 9.76 8.29
CA LEU A 805 16.65 8.65 8.05
C LEU A 805 15.51 8.63 9.07
N SER A 806 14.41 7.99 8.71
CA SER A 806 13.30 7.78 9.63
C SER A 806 13.77 6.97 10.86
N PRO A 807 13.51 7.44 12.10
CA PRO A 807 13.90 6.71 13.31
C PRO A 807 13.13 5.39 13.49
N GLN A 808 12.08 5.17 12.68
CA GLN A 808 11.24 3.97 12.69
C GLN A 808 11.95 2.72 12.17
N ILE A 809 13.03 2.92 11.40
CA ILE A 809 13.81 1.83 10.83
C ILE A 809 14.81 1.37 11.89
N GLN A 810 14.61 0.16 12.41
CA GLN A 810 15.58 -0.48 13.28
C GLN A 810 16.69 -1.09 12.42
N PHE A 811 17.93 -0.81 12.79
CA PHE A 811 19.11 -1.32 12.10
C PHE A 811 19.80 -2.46 12.87
N ASP A 812 19.31 -2.78 14.06
CA ASP A 812 19.88 -3.83 14.91
C ASP A 812 19.74 -5.23 14.27
N ASP A 813 18.78 -5.38 13.36
CA ASP A 813 18.52 -6.58 12.59
C ASP A 813 18.92 -6.46 11.11
N ALA A 814 19.80 -5.50 10.77
CA ALA A 814 20.26 -5.27 9.40
C ALA A 814 20.95 -6.51 8.78
N ASP A 815 21.55 -7.35 9.61
CA ASP A 815 22.17 -8.61 9.20
C ASP A 815 21.15 -9.76 8.99
N GLY A 816 19.88 -9.54 9.29
CA GLY A 816 18.81 -10.50 9.06
C GLY A 816 18.52 -10.70 7.56
N ILE A 817 18.31 -11.95 7.15
CA ILE A 817 18.04 -12.30 5.73
C ILE A 817 16.75 -11.65 5.17
N ALA A 818 15.78 -11.34 6.04
CA ALA A 818 14.54 -10.68 5.66
C ALA A 818 14.66 -9.14 5.63
N PHE A 819 15.75 -8.56 6.12
CA PHE A 819 15.84 -7.11 6.37
C PHE A 819 15.61 -6.29 5.09
N ARG A 820 16.38 -6.56 4.03
CA ARG A 820 16.26 -5.83 2.75
C ARG A 820 14.90 -6.03 2.08
N SER A 821 14.28 -7.21 2.27
CA SER A 821 12.94 -7.50 1.77
C SER A 821 11.85 -6.73 2.52
N ARG A 822 11.98 -6.58 3.84
CA ARG A 822 11.12 -5.70 4.64
C ARG A 822 11.29 -4.23 4.27
N LEU A 823 12.53 -3.77 4.03
CA LEU A 823 12.78 -2.41 3.54
C LEU A 823 12.12 -2.17 2.18
N ALA A 824 12.27 -3.09 1.24
CA ALA A 824 11.66 -2.99 -0.08
C ALA A 824 10.13 -2.98 0.00
N ALA A 825 9.53 -3.89 0.80
CA ALA A 825 8.09 -3.90 1.04
C ALA A 825 7.62 -2.57 1.64
N TRP A 826 8.31 -2.08 2.67
CA TRP A 826 7.98 -0.82 3.34
C TRP A 826 8.01 0.36 2.38
N ALA A 827 9.06 0.48 1.57
CA ALA A 827 9.16 1.52 0.57
C ALA A 827 8.05 1.45 -0.50
N ILE A 828 7.59 0.24 -0.84
CA ILE A 828 6.60 0.01 -1.90
C ILE A 828 5.16 0.12 -1.40
N THR A 829 4.87 -0.27 -0.15
CA THR A 829 3.49 -0.39 0.36
C THR A 829 3.17 0.59 1.48
N GLY A 830 4.17 1.22 2.09
CA GLY A 830 4.03 1.99 3.33
C GLY A 830 4.06 1.11 4.60
N SER A 831 4.38 -0.18 4.49
CA SER A 831 4.59 -1.02 5.68
C SER A 831 5.55 -2.18 5.41
N PRO A 832 6.27 -2.69 6.42
CA PRO A 832 7.21 -3.80 6.21
C PRO A 832 6.53 -5.17 6.00
N HIS A 833 5.23 -5.18 5.68
CA HIS A 833 4.41 -6.36 5.47
C HIS A 833 4.03 -6.49 3.99
N LEU A 834 3.84 -7.73 3.54
CA LEU A 834 3.30 -8.00 2.22
C LEU A 834 1.81 -7.66 2.15
N PRO A 835 1.28 -7.27 0.98
CA PRO A 835 -0.16 -7.26 0.78
C PRO A 835 -0.71 -8.69 0.95
N SER A 836 -1.94 -8.77 1.45
CA SER A 836 -2.63 -10.05 1.60
C SER A 836 -2.88 -10.68 0.24
N ARG A 837 -2.73 -12.01 0.13
CA ARG A 837 -2.91 -12.76 -1.13
C ARG A 837 -4.30 -12.58 -1.76
N ASN A 838 -5.29 -12.13 -0.99
CA ASN A 838 -6.65 -11.89 -1.45
C ASN A 838 -6.83 -10.52 -2.14
N GLU A 839 -5.84 -9.63 -2.09
CA GLU A 839 -5.93 -8.32 -2.71
C GLU A 839 -5.62 -8.40 -4.22
N LEU A 840 -6.46 -7.75 -5.03
CA LEU A 840 -6.34 -7.76 -6.50
C LEU A 840 -5.06 -7.06 -7.00
N SER A 841 -4.49 -6.16 -6.19
CA SER A 841 -3.28 -5.39 -6.53
C SER A 841 -2.03 -6.05 -5.97
N GLN A 842 -1.35 -6.83 -6.82
CA GLN A 842 0.01 -7.30 -6.55
C GLN A 842 0.99 -6.12 -6.51
N MET A 843 2.06 -6.27 -5.72
CA MET A 843 3.16 -5.29 -5.77
C MET A 843 3.80 -5.30 -7.16
N LYS A 844 4.22 -4.14 -7.64
CA LYS A 844 4.79 -3.99 -8.99
C LYS A 844 6.10 -3.23 -8.97
N ILE A 845 7.16 -3.86 -9.48
CA ILE A 845 8.43 -3.20 -9.79
C ILE A 845 8.54 -3.09 -11.31
N SER A 846 8.75 -1.89 -11.83
CA SER A 846 8.88 -1.66 -13.27
C SER A 846 10.11 -0.84 -13.57
N PHE A 847 10.85 -1.25 -14.60
CA PHE A 847 11.98 -0.49 -15.11
C PHE A 847 11.47 0.44 -16.20
N ILE A 848 11.79 1.72 -16.12
CA ILE A 848 11.19 2.77 -16.95
C ILE A 848 12.24 3.61 -17.69
N LEU A 849 11.81 4.20 -18.80
CA LEU A 849 12.56 5.20 -19.56
C LEU A 849 12.25 6.62 -19.05
N PRO A 850 13.10 7.63 -19.32
CA PRO A 850 12.87 9.00 -18.85
C PRO A 850 11.63 9.63 -19.51
N THR A 851 11.25 9.14 -20.69
CA THR A 851 10.10 9.59 -21.46
C THR A 851 8.77 8.99 -21.01
N GLU A 852 8.76 8.11 -20.00
CA GLU A 852 7.51 7.50 -19.57
C GLU A 852 6.62 8.51 -18.83
N PRO A 853 5.35 8.68 -19.25
CA PRO A 853 4.46 9.69 -18.68
C PRO A 853 4.31 9.59 -17.16
N ILE A 854 4.36 8.38 -16.62
CA ILE A 854 4.20 8.15 -15.18
C ILE A 854 5.32 8.78 -14.34
N TYR A 855 6.53 8.86 -14.89
CA TYR A 855 7.68 9.45 -14.21
C TYR A 855 7.72 10.97 -14.42
N LEU A 856 7.38 11.43 -15.64
CA LEU A 856 7.26 12.85 -16.00
C LEU A 856 6.16 13.58 -15.19
N ALA A 857 5.03 12.92 -14.95
CA ALA A 857 3.89 13.53 -14.26
C ALA A 857 4.13 13.79 -12.78
N CYS A 858 4.96 12.97 -12.12
CA CYS A 858 5.21 13.10 -10.69
C CYS A 858 6.41 14.02 -10.43
N VAL A 859 7.45 13.97 -11.25
CA VAL A 859 8.74 14.56 -10.86
C VAL A 859 9.02 15.88 -11.58
N ARG A 860 8.97 16.99 -10.85
CA ARG A 860 9.51 18.29 -11.30
C ARG A 860 11.01 18.12 -11.59
N ASN A 861 11.51 18.66 -12.71
CA ASN A 861 12.88 18.41 -13.20
C ASN A 861 13.17 16.91 -13.41
N THR A 862 12.30 16.26 -14.17
CA THR A 862 12.33 14.81 -14.39
C THR A 862 13.69 14.28 -14.84
N ASP A 863 14.38 15.01 -15.73
CA ASP A 863 15.70 14.64 -16.22
C ASP A 863 16.73 14.56 -15.10
N PHE A 864 16.73 15.52 -14.16
CA PHE A 864 17.68 15.53 -13.04
C PHE A 864 17.47 14.32 -12.13
N HIS A 865 16.22 14.03 -11.76
CA HIS A 865 15.89 12.92 -10.88
C HIS A 865 16.11 11.56 -11.53
N TYR A 866 15.77 11.43 -12.82
CA TYR A 866 16.04 10.23 -13.59
C TYR A 866 17.55 9.96 -13.66
N GLU A 867 18.34 10.99 -13.98
CA GLU A 867 19.78 10.88 -14.11
C GLU A 867 20.51 10.68 -12.77
N ALA A 868 19.90 11.10 -11.66
CA ALA A 868 20.35 10.81 -10.30
C ALA A 868 19.97 9.39 -9.84
N GLY A 869 19.17 8.65 -10.60
CA GLY A 869 18.77 7.29 -10.26
C GLY A 869 17.66 7.22 -9.21
N ASN A 870 16.82 8.26 -9.10
CA ASN A 870 15.75 8.27 -8.10
C ASN A 870 14.62 7.31 -8.49
N ILE A 871 14.33 6.34 -7.62
CA ILE A 871 13.20 5.43 -7.78
C ILE A 871 11.92 6.18 -7.40
N LEU A 872 10.91 6.13 -8.27
CA LEU A 872 9.58 6.68 -7.96
C LEU A 872 8.77 5.61 -7.22
N PHE A 873 8.45 5.87 -5.95
CA PHE A 873 7.62 5.01 -5.12
C PHE A 873 6.19 5.54 -5.06
N ARG A 874 5.21 4.67 -5.31
CA ARG A 874 3.78 4.98 -5.20
C ARG A 874 3.14 4.01 -4.22
N ALA A 875 3.28 4.31 -2.92
CA ALA A 875 2.84 3.43 -1.82
C ALA A 875 1.35 3.07 -1.90
N CYS A 876 0.49 4.04 -2.27
CA CYS A 876 -0.94 3.81 -2.49
C CYS A 876 -1.23 2.79 -3.60
N PHE A 877 -0.34 2.69 -4.60
CA PHE A 877 -0.46 1.81 -5.76
C PHE A 877 0.47 0.60 -5.68
N ARG A 878 1.18 0.42 -4.55
CA ARG A 878 2.10 -0.70 -4.32
C ARG A 878 3.12 -0.87 -5.45
N SER A 879 3.64 0.23 -5.96
CA SER A 879 4.53 0.21 -7.13
C SER A 879 5.79 1.02 -6.97
N ALA A 880 6.87 0.52 -7.57
CA ALA A 880 8.15 1.19 -7.70
C ALA A 880 8.57 1.24 -9.17
N TYR A 881 8.99 2.42 -9.62
CA TYR A 881 9.48 2.66 -10.97
C TYR A 881 10.97 2.99 -10.92
N ILE A 882 11.77 2.06 -11.42
CA ILE A 882 13.23 2.10 -11.36
C ILE A 882 13.74 2.74 -12.66
N PRO A 883 14.50 3.85 -12.59
CA PRO A 883 15.06 4.49 -13.78
C PRO A 883 16.12 3.60 -14.41
N TYR A 884 15.74 2.97 -15.51
CA TYR A 884 16.58 1.97 -16.18
C TYR A 884 17.94 2.55 -16.61
N GLY A 885 17.94 3.80 -17.08
CA GLY A 885 19.14 4.49 -17.55
C GLY A 885 20.22 4.59 -16.48
N PHE A 886 19.84 4.74 -15.21
CA PHE A 886 20.80 4.81 -14.11
C PHE A 886 21.48 3.45 -13.86
N LEU A 887 20.73 2.35 -13.95
CA LEU A 887 21.31 1.01 -13.85
C LEU A 887 22.35 0.77 -14.97
N VAL A 888 22.08 1.25 -16.18
CA VAL A 888 23.05 1.19 -17.29
C VAL A 888 24.28 2.03 -17.00
N LYS A 889 24.13 3.22 -16.39
CA LYS A 889 25.26 4.03 -15.95
C LYS A 889 26.12 3.31 -14.92
N LEU A 890 25.52 2.61 -13.96
CA LEU A 890 26.26 1.79 -13.00
C LEU A 890 27.06 0.69 -13.73
N CYS A 891 26.43 -0.03 -14.66
CA CYS A 891 27.10 -1.07 -15.45
C CYS A 891 28.26 -0.54 -16.31
N ALA A 892 28.19 0.72 -16.74
CA ALA A 892 29.23 1.36 -17.54
C ALA A 892 30.39 1.95 -16.72
N LYS A 893 30.27 2.05 -15.39
CA LYS A 893 31.33 2.57 -14.51
C LYS A 893 32.46 1.54 -14.34
N THR A 894 33.68 2.05 -14.23
CA THR A 894 34.84 1.26 -13.81
C THR A 894 34.93 1.31 -12.29
N TYR A 895 34.98 0.15 -11.65
CA TYR A 895 35.09 0.04 -10.20
C TYR A 895 36.56 -0.21 -9.82
N PRO A 896 37.17 0.66 -9.00
CA PRO A 896 38.56 0.51 -8.58
C PRO A 896 38.71 -0.67 -7.62
N THR A 897 39.81 -1.41 -7.72
CA THR A 897 40.13 -2.47 -6.76
C THR A 897 40.77 -1.93 -5.47
N LEU A 898 41.44 -0.77 -5.54
CA LEU A 898 42.07 -0.04 -4.44
C LEU A 898 42.18 1.45 -4.84
N ASP A 899 42.13 2.38 -3.89
CA ASP A 899 42.47 3.79 -4.15
C ASP A 899 43.99 3.99 -4.33
N GLU A 900 44.42 5.20 -4.70
CA GLU A 900 45.85 5.54 -4.89
C GLU A 900 46.70 5.38 -3.62
N ALA A 901 46.05 5.34 -2.45
CA ALA A 901 46.68 5.15 -1.14
C ALA A 901 46.63 3.68 -0.65
N GLY A 902 46.08 2.76 -1.45
CA GLY A 902 45.89 1.37 -1.09
C GLY A 902 44.73 1.12 -0.10
N ASN A 903 43.90 2.12 0.17
CA ASN A 903 42.68 1.96 0.94
C ASN A 903 41.53 1.52 0.02
N ALA A 904 40.64 0.73 0.59
CA ALA A 904 39.47 0.26 -0.09
C ALA A 904 38.38 1.36 0.01
N VAL A 905 38.07 2.07 -1.09
CA VAL A 905 36.91 2.98 -1.18
C VAL A 905 35.74 2.25 -1.85
N ALA A 906 34.70 1.91 -1.07
CA ALA A 906 33.50 1.26 -1.57
C ALA A 906 32.66 2.19 -2.46
N PRO A 907 31.89 1.67 -3.44
CA PRO A 907 31.74 0.25 -3.80
C PRO A 907 32.89 -0.30 -4.66
N PHE A 908 33.32 -1.53 -4.36
CA PHE A 908 34.42 -2.25 -5.03
C PHE A 908 33.98 -3.01 -6.27
N THR A 909 32.69 -3.35 -6.30
CA THR A 909 32.09 -4.15 -7.38
C THR A 909 30.82 -3.49 -7.88
N LEU A 910 30.44 -3.83 -9.12
CA LEU A 910 29.15 -3.44 -9.67
C LEU A 910 27.99 -3.94 -8.79
N GLU A 911 28.14 -5.14 -8.23
CA GLU A 911 27.19 -5.73 -7.30
C GLU A 911 26.96 -4.85 -6.07
N GLU A 912 28.03 -4.44 -5.40
CA GLU A 912 27.96 -3.54 -4.24
C GLU A 912 27.40 -2.17 -4.61
N ALA A 913 27.71 -1.67 -5.81
CA ALA A 913 27.19 -0.40 -6.27
C ALA A 913 25.68 -0.43 -6.52
N ILE A 914 25.17 -1.51 -7.12
CA ILE A 914 23.73 -1.73 -7.30
C ILE A 914 23.06 -1.90 -5.95
N ASP A 915 23.64 -2.73 -5.07
CA ASP A 915 23.10 -2.97 -3.73
C ASP A 915 23.02 -1.68 -2.91
N ASN A 916 24.10 -0.91 -2.88
CA ASN A 916 24.15 0.35 -2.17
C ASN A 916 23.13 1.34 -2.72
N TRP A 917 23.05 1.49 -4.04
CA TRP A 917 22.06 2.36 -4.65
C TRP A 917 20.61 1.94 -4.31
N LEU A 918 20.26 0.68 -4.50
CA LEU A 918 18.91 0.17 -4.17
C LEU A 918 18.60 0.35 -2.69
N PHE A 919 19.55 0.01 -1.81
CA PHE A 919 19.43 0.18 -0.37
C PHE A 919 19.12 1.63 0.01
N LEU A 920 19.90 2.58 -0.51
CA LEU A 920 19.72 4.01 -0.25
C LEU A 920 18.39 4.53 -0.83
N GLN A 921 17.95 4.03 -1.98
CA GLN A 921 16.66 4.44 -2.55
C GLN A 921 15.47 3.92 -1.73
N PHE A 922 15.48 2.66 -1.31
CA PHE A 922 14.41 2.09 -0.48
C PHE A 922 14.35 2.76 0.90
N ILE A 923 15.50 2.98 1.53
CA ILE A 923 15.53 3.53 2.89
C ILE A 923 15.13 5.00 2.97
N ASN A 924 15.52 5.79 1.97
CA ASN A 924 15.11 7.20 1.88
C ASN A 924 13.63 7.36 1.53
N ALA A 925 13.01 6.33 0.95
CA ALA A 925 11.58 6.36 0.68
C ALA A 925 10.77 6.26 1.99
N ILE A 926 11.17 5.38 2.91
CA ILE A 926 10.45 5.10 4.17
C ILE A 926 10.37 6.34 5.05
N GLY A 927 9.15 6.78 5.39
CA GLY A 927 8.94 8.01 6.13
C GLY A 927 9.44 9.27 5.42
N GLY A 928 9.89 9.13 4.17
CA GLY A 928 10.27 10.19 3.25
C GLY A 928 9.22 10.45 2.18
N HIS A 929 8.36 9.45 1.88
CA HIS A 929 7.70 9.26 0.59
C HIS A 929 7.48 10.56 -0.19
N SER A 930 8.50 10.70 -1.02
CA SER A 930 8.88 11.68 -2.00
C SER A 930 7.89 11.70 -3.17
N ILE A 931 7.50 12.93 -3.50
CA ILE A 931 7.04 13.41 -4.80
C ILE A 931 5.69 12.84 -5.26
N ALA A 932 4.62 13.54 -4.88
CA ALA A 932 3.39 13.61 -5.67
C ALA A 932 3.59 14.54 -6.87
#